data_AF-A0A5D2NVX8-F1
#
_entry.id   AF-A0A5D2NVX8-F1
#
_cell.length_a   1.000
_cell.length_b   1.000
_cell.length_c   1.000
_cell.angle_alpha   90.00
_cell.angle_beta   90.00
_cell.angle_gamma   90.00
#
_symmetry.space_group_name_H-M   'P 1'
#
loop_
_entity.id
_entity.type
_entity.pdbx_description
1 polymer ?
#
loop_
_entity_poly.entity_id
_entity_poly.type
_entity_poly.pdbx_seq_one_letter_code
_entity_poly.pdbx_strand_id
1 'polypeptide(L)'
;MASSSSSSRQMKHQVFLSFRGEDTRLDFTVHLLQALEDKGLNVIFDEEKLEKGEQLSQAIAASDLSILVLSKDYPSSKSCLAELSDIMDRKRKPTDKHIVLPIFYHVDPSDVRNIGGTFKTSFEEHESKRPIEDVKRWKAAFAEIGASKGWHIEGGKSDGFETEYIKDVVEYVLKKLKSNCRSVSEELVGIDDQKKKLLVLIEQAGIHVIGLWGMSGIGKTTLADAVYKEVSPKFESRLFLQNISEKIKKQGNESLRNELLSKLLNNTPSIGHPYQERLNNKKILLVFDDVSDPDQINFMGVKYFGPGSKIIVTSRDIQVLRNGGANHIHEVKKLNMNDSFQLFSTYAFQLLNVPVDFKYLSFKFVEYAQGNPLALKVLGLKLYTLKRSSLDGLDKEEKDIFLDVACIFKGQHLNYVEKVLSNYYKGARCGISKLVDKCLLEVKYESISMHDMLEEMGKDIVMQESECPGKRSRLWNCKDVEEVIRYDKGTDLIKGIKVDMTEVDSLQFCATAFEKMHKLRYINISFPEKMLWLKKLYANQVDSIFLPDELRFLRWDVYPFKSLSDFNPKNLVVLKLLHGNMDQLWNEDDDMNITNLREIDVSYCKNLKKIHNLSGAINLKLLRCIGCESLVELWNEDDHILMLKNNTNIVSIQELINLREIYYSLRLNGCYSLKKFPQVPRPFCSLDLSETKIEEVSDSIRDLHKLETLWLGKSKVKKVSINILKLEFLRKLDLSGCPIEELPPYLEVLSVNDCTSLEKVSFADQNLIQCDSLDDEFCKNHNFLMRFRNCFNLNQDSTNNIEANAMLKIGSLAKKWVARDDWQYNPDRAQSLICCFPGNKISANKFKCQSMNSSLSLKIAPNGGSGSRFLVFAISLVADLTHSLEFQLSECICEYQLTAAGGGNGGGGCENFRSEISFRSFYEPVKYMDYHVFILSSIDMVIEDKNYEEATFEFYIKNFHFDEDNDGGEKYIKVERCGVHVFYVDAKSDKDATEKRVAGNKRSFSHDGEEGDGGLKRLK
;
A
#
# COMPACT_ATOMS: atom_id res chain seq x y z
N MET A 1 -34.33 18.72 -1.07
CA MET A 1 -33.70 20.01 -1.41
C MET A 1 -33.01 19.84 -2.76
N ALA A 2 -32.98 20.87 -3.60
CA ALA A 2 -32.44 20.77 -4.96
C ALA A 2 -30.91 20.71 -4.98
N SER A 3 -30.34 20.14 -6.05
CA SER A 3 -28.89 20.04 -6.27
C SER A 3 -28.28 21.36 -6.73
N SER A 4 -27.13 21.72 -6.15
CA SER A 4 -26.27 22.78 -6.68
C SER A 4 -25.42 22.23 -7.82
N SER A 5 -25.66 22.71 -9.04
CA SER A 5 -24.85 22.36 -10.22
C SER A 5 -23.41 22.90 -10.11
N SER A 6 -22.48 22.24 -10.78
CA SER A 6 -21.09 22.71 -10.90
C SER A 6 -21.04 24.03 -11.66
N SER A 7 -20.52 25.09 -11.02
CA SER A 7 -20.26 26.36 -11.68
C SER A 7 -19.26 26.18 -12.81
N SER A 8 -19.61 26.63 -14.01
CA SER A 8 -18.66 26.78 -15.11
C SER A 8 -17.52 27.71 -14.71
N ARG A 9 -16.35 27.55 -15.35
CA ARG A 9 -15.26 28.52 -15.22
C ARG A 9 -15.73 29.85 -15.84
N GLN A 10 -16.17 30.80 -15.02
CA GLN A 10 -16.36 32.18 -15.47
C GLN A 10 -15.06 32.67 -16.13
N MET A 11 -15.19 33.31 -17.28
CA MET A 11 -14.04 33.92 -17.94
C MET A 11 -13.55 35.06 -17.06
N LYS A 12 -12.26 35.03 -16.68
CA LYS A 12 -11.61 36.22 -16.14
C LYS A 12 -11.30 37.16 -17.31
N HIS A 13 -11.84 38.36 -17.23
CA HIS A 13 -11.51 39.44 -18.12
C HIS A 13 -10.32 40.21 -17.51
N GLN A 14 -9.58 40.96 -18.33
CA GLN A 14 -8.33 41.58 -17.90
C GLN A 14 -8.47 43.09 -17.77
N VAL A 15 -9.24 43.71 -18.67
CA VAL A 15 -9.50 45.15 -18.71
C VAL A 15 -11.00 45.41 -18.73
N PHE A 16 -11.45 46.37 -17.93
CA PHE A 16 -12.77 47.00 -18.05
C PHE A 16 -12.60 48.40 -18.64
N LEU A 17 -13.38 48.75 -19.65
CA LEU A 17 -13.27 50.02 -20.38
C LEU A 17 -14.58 50.80 -20.24
N SER A 18 -14.53 51.89 -19.47
CA SER A 18 -15.66 52.76 -19.16
C SER A 18 -15.49 54.09 -19.90
N PHE A 19 -16.52 54.50 -20.64
CA PHE A 19 -16.52 55.67 -21.52
C PHE A 19 -17.95 56.10 -21.83
N ARG A 20 -18.12 57.30 -22.41
CA ARG A 20 -19.42 57.78 -22.89
C ARG A 20 -19.62 57.38 -24.35
N GLY A 21 -20.51 56.41 -24.59
CA GLY A 21 -20.74 55.85 -25.93
C GLY A 21 -21.25 56.82 -27.01
N GLU A 22 -21.77 57.98 -26.61
CA GLU A 22 -22.16 59.07 -27.53
C GLU A 22 -20.99 60.00 -27.87
N ASP A 23 -19.93 60.04 -27.04
CA ASP A 23 -18.84 61.02 -27.15
C ASP A 23 -17.60 60.45 -27.86
N THR A 24 -17.23 59.18 -27.58
CA THR A 24 -15.89 58.63 -27.93
C THR A 24 -15.92 57.25 -28.59
N ARG A 25 -17.09 56.74 -28.98
CA ARG A 25 -17.24 55.35 -29.43
C ARG A 25 -16.65 55.08 -30.81
N LEU A 26 -16.89 55.97 -31.78
CA LEU A 26 -16.62 55.73 -33.21
C LEU A 26 -15.24 56.24 -33.66
N ASP A 27 -14.45 56.78 -32.72
CA ASP A 27 -13.14 57.38 -32.91
C ASP A 27 -12.10 56.75 -31.94
N PHE A 28 -11.77 57.43 -30.85
CA PHE A 28 -10.69 57.06 -29.95
C PHE A 28 -10.91 55.70 -29.28
N THR A 29 -12.15 55.39 -28.85
CA THR A 29 -12.38 54.18 -28.04
C THR A 29 -12.40 52.91 -28.88
N VAL A 30 -12.92 52.92 -30.11
CA VAL A 30 -12.84 51.76 -31.01
C VAL A 30 -11.39 51.48 -31.43
N HIS A 31 -10.59 52.53 -31.66
CA HIS A 31 -9.17 52.36 -31.95
C HIS A 31 -8.37 51.86 -30.73
N LEU A 32 -8.70 52.32 -29.51
CA LEU A 32 -8.11 51.80 -28.27
C LEU A 32 -8.52 50.34 -28.01
N LEU A 33 -9.79 49.97 -28.22
CA LEU A 33 -10.29 48.61 -28.09
C LEU A 33 -9.55 47.66 -29.04
N GLN A 34 -9.54 47.97 -30.35
CA GLN A 34 -8.82 47.17 -31.35
C GLN A 34 -7.32 47.04 -30.99
N ALA A 35 -6.68 48.13 -30.52
CA ALA A 35 -5.27 48.09 -30.14
C ALA A 35 -4.97 47.27 -28.88
N LEU A 36 -5.95 47.06 -27.99
CA LEU A 36 -5.86 46.13 -26.85
C LEU A 36 -6.10 44.67 -27.29
N GLU A 37 -7.11 44.44 -28.13
CA GLU A 37 -7.45 43.12 -28.69
C GLU A 37 -6.34 42.57 -29.60
N ASP A 38 -5.70 43.42 -30.42
CA ASP A 38 -4.51 43.13 -31.23
C ASP A 38 -3.29 42.68 -30.40
N LYS A 39 -3.35 42.81 -29.07
CA LYS A 39 -2.34 42.31 -28.11
C LYS A 39 -2.81 41.11 -27.31
N GLY A 40 -4.00 40.58 -27.62
CA GLY A 40 -4.60 39.42 -26.97
C GLY A 40 -5.15 39.69 -25.56
N LEU A 41 -5.54 40.94 -25.27
CA LEU A 41 -6.16 41.30 -24.00
C LEU A 41 -7.67 41.09 -24.05
N ASN A 42 -8.24 40.50 -23.00
CA ASN A 42 -9.69 40.33 -22.85
C ASN A 42 -10.30 41.59 -22.21
N VAL A 43 -11.04 42.37 -23.00
CA VAL A 43 -11.65 43.66 -22.62
C VAL A 43 -13.18 43.52 -22.49
N ILE A 44 -13.80 44.16 -21.49
CA ILE A 44 -15.26 44.38 -21.43
C ILE A 44 -15.56 45.88 -21.49
N PHE A 45 -16.66 46.26 -22.14
CA PHE A 45 -17.31 47.57 -22.06
C PHE A 45 -18.84 47.44 -21.97
N ASP A 46 -19.54 48.54 -21.66
CA ASP A 46 -20.98 48.58 -21.27
C ASP A 46 -21.91 47.84 -22.26
N GLU A 47 -21.74 48.03 -23.57
CA GLU A 47 -22.73 47.57 -24.56
C GLU A 47 -22.84 46.04 -24.73
N GLU A 48 -21.79 45.25 -24.50
CA GLU A 48 -21.88 43.78 -24.51
C GLU A 48 -22.91 43.25 -23.48
N LYS A 49 -23.21 44.03 -22.44
CA LYS A 49 -24.11 43.64 -21.35
C LYS A 49 -25.57 44.00 -21.60
N LEU A 50 -25.87 44.93 -22.52
CA LEU A 50 -27.24 45.20 -22.95
C LEU A 50 -27.85 44.00 -23.67
N GLU A 51 -27.05 43.20 -24.39
CA GLU A 51 -27.50 41.95 -25.01
C GLU A 51 -27.47 40.74 -24.06
N LYS A 52 -26.53 40.68 -23.11
CA LYS A 52 -26.29 39.50 -22.26
C LYS A 52 -26.97 39.55 -20.89
N GLY A 53 -27.48 40.71 -20.45
CA GLY A 53 -28.23 40.86 -19.19
C GLY A 53 -27.40 40.71 -17.90
N GLU A 54 -26.07 40.75 -17.98
CA GLU A 54 -25.20 40.62 -16.82
C GLU A 54 -25.11 41.90 -15.98
N GLN A 55 -25.02 41.77 -14.66
CA GLN A 55 -24.80 42.90 -13.76
C GLN A 55 -23.42 43.57 -14.00
N LEU A 56 -23.43 44.90 -14.08
CA LEU A 56 -22.26 45.74 -14.40
C LEU A 56 -21.13 45.58 -13.35
N SER A 57 -21.51 45.60 -12.07
CA SER A 57 -20.60 45.43 -10.93
C SER A 57 -19.86 44.09 -10.89
N GLN A 58 -20.41 43.03 -11.50
CA GLN A 58 -19.74 41.73 -11.57
C GLN A 58 -18.56 41.75 -12.56
N ALA A 59 -18.65 42.51 -13.66
CA ALA A 59 -17.51 42.71 -14.57
C ALA A 59 -16.43 43.61 -13.94
N ILE A 60 -16.85 44.71 -13.29
CA ILE A 60 -15.93 45.60 -12.56
C ILE A 60 -15.18 44.84 -11.45
N ALA A 61 -15.79 43.79 -10.87
CA ALA A 61 -15.14 42.88 -9.93
C ALA A 61 -14.30 41.76 -10.58
N ALA A 62 -14.54 41.42 -11.85
CA ALA A 62 -13.87 40.32 -12.55
C ALA A 62 -12.58 40.72 -13.29
N SER A 63 -12.42 41.99 -13.66
CA SER A 63 -11.24 42.52 -14.35
C SER A 63 -10.05 42.81 -13.41
N ASP A 64 -8.82 42.79 -13.92
CA ASP A 64 -7.62 43.15 -13.13
C ASP A 64 -7.28 44.66 -13.20
N LEU A 65 -7.86 45.38 -14.18
CA LEU A 65 -7.60 46.79 -14.48
C LEU A 65 -8.86 47.46 -15.06
N SER A 66 -9.06 48.75 -14.77
CA SER A 66 -10.07 49.61 -15.41
C SER A 66 -9.42 50.81 -16.13
N ILE A 67 -9.90 51.12 -17.32
CA ILE A 67 -9.60 52.34 -18.08
C ILE A 67 -10.86 53.22 -18.06
N LEU A 68 -10.70 54.51 -17.78
CA LEU A 68 -11.75 55.52 -17.76
C LEU A 68 -11.46 56.56 -18.84
N VAL A 69 -12.23 56.56 -19.94
CA VAL A 69 -12.16 57.62 -20.97
C VAL A 69 -13.14 58.72 -20.57
N LEU A 70 -12.58 59.78 -19.98
CA LEU A 70 -13.30 60.90 -19.39
C LEU A 70 -13.46 62.01 -20.44
N SER A 71 -14.55 61.92 -21.18
CA SER A 71 -15.00 62.92 -22.15
C SER A 71 -15.83 64.03 -21.49
N LYS A 72 -16.07 65.11 -22.23
CA LYS A 72 -16.80 66.30 -21.75
C LYS A 72 -18.18 65.96 -21.18
N ASP A 73 -18.92 65.11 -21.87
CA ASP A 73 -20.31 64.80 -21.55
C ASP A 73 -20.46 63.42 -20.86
N TYR A 74 -19.34 62.80 -20.46
CA TYR A 74 -19.27 61.64 -19.54
C TYR A 74 -20.16 61.77 -18.28
N PRO A 75 -20.17 62.88 -17.52
CA PRO A 75 -20.98 63.00 -16.30
C PRO A 75 -22.49 63.10 -16.56
N SER A 76 -22.94 63.24 -17.82
CA SER A 76 -24.38 63.18 -18.16
C SER A 76 -24.95 61.75 -18.06
N SER A 77 -24.11 60.72 -18.21
CA SER A 77 -24.54 59.32 -18.20
C SER A 77 -24.65 58.76 -16.79
N LYS A 78 -25.86 58.33 -16.41
CA LYS A 78 -26.09 57.59 -15.17
C LYS A 78 -25.32 56.26 -15.13
N SER A 79 -25.05 55.62 -16.28
CA SER A 79 -24.26 54.39 -16.35
C SER A 79 -22.81 54.68 -15.95
N CYS A 80 -22.17 55.62 -16.64
CA CYS A 80 -20.77 56.02 -16.43
C CYS A 80 -20.51 56.55 -15.00
N LEU A 81 -21.49 57.22 -14.39
CA LEU A 81 -21.45 57.64 -12.98
C LEU A 81 -21.51 56.46 -12.00
N ALA A 82 -22.30 55.42 -12.29
CA ALA A 82 -22.36 54.20 -11.49
C ALA A 82 -21.06 53.37 -11.64
N GLU A 83 -20.57 53.18 -12.86
CA GLU A 83 -19.30 52.52 -13.14
C GLU A 83 -18.13 53.18 -12.41
N LEU A 84 -17.99 54.51 -12.54
CA LEU A 84 -16.96 55.28 -11.84
C LEU A 84 -17.02 55.07 -10.32
N SER A 85 -18.22 55.02 -9.75
CA SER A 85 -18.40 54.79 -8.31
C SER A 85 -17.90 53.42 -7.87
N ASP A 86 -18.28 52.37 -8.60
CA ASP A 86 -17.95 50.99 -8.24
C ASP A 86 -16.47 50.66 -8.54
N ILE A 87 -15.90 51.22 -9.61
CA ILE A 87 -14.46 51.16 -9.92
C ILE A 87 -13.64 51.81 -8.79
N MET A 88 -14.05 52.99 -8.33
CA MET A 88 -13.30 53.74 -7.32
C MET A 88 -13.50 53.17 -5.90
N ASP A 89 -14.68 52.67 -5.56
CA ASP A 89 -14.90 51.95 -4.30
C ASP A 89 -14.24 50.56 -4.30
N ARG A 90 -13.95 49.97 -5.47
CA ARG A 90 -13.05 48.81 -5.57
C ARG A 90 -11.59 49.21 -5.35
N LYS A 91 -11.10 50.27 -6.01
CA LYS A 91 -9.75 50.84 -5.85
C LYS A 91 -9.42 51.21 -4.39
N ARG A 92 -10.43 51.58 -3.59
CA ARG A 92 -10.30 51.93 -2.16
C ARG A 92 -10.15 50.73 -1.21
N LYS A 93 -10.37 49.48 -1.65
CA LYS A 93 -10.32 48.29 -0.76
C LYS A 93 -8.86 47.88 -0.48
N PRO A 94 -8.40 47.84 0.79
CA PRO A 94 -6.99 47.53 1.10
C PRO A 94 -6.50 46.15 0.64
N THR A 95 -7.43 45.21 0.39
CA THR A 95 -7.15 43.85 -0.05
C THR A 95 -7.12 43.67 -1.57
N ASP A 96 -7.48 44.70 -2.34
CA ASP A 96 -7.71 44.60 -3.78
C ASP A 96 -6.68 45.46 -4.54
N LYS A 97 -5.99 44.89 -5.53
CA LYS A 97 -4.92 45.58 -6.29
C LYS A 97 -5.42 46.14 -7.63
N HIS A 98 -6.69 46.54 -7.66
CA HIS A 98 -7.36 47.03 -8.87
C HIS A 98 -6.69 48.30 -9.40
N ILE A 99 -6.19 48.24 -10.64
CA ILE A 99 -5.52 49.37 -11.29
C ILE A 99 -6.57 50.21 -12.02
N VAL A 100 -6.56 51.53 -11.81
CA VAL A 100 -7.47 52.46 -12.49
C VAL A 100 -6.66 53.50 -13.27
N LEU A 101 -6.92 53.63 -14.57
CA LEU A 101 -6.19 54.51 -15.50
C LEU A 101 -7.15 55.54 -16.13
N PRO A 102 -7.04 56.84 -15.81
CA PRO A 102 -7.80 57.86 -16.53
C PRO A 102 -7.12 58.27 -17.84
N ILE A 103 -7.96 58.51 -18.85
CA ILE A 103 -7.64 59.21 -20.10
C ILE A 103 -8.61 60.39 -20.15
N PHE A 104 -8.08 61.61 -20.02
CA PHE A 104 -8.84 62.84 -20.07
C PHE A 104 -8.92 63.29 -21.54
N TYR A 105 -10.08 63.11 -22.16
CA TYR A 105 -10.28 63.24 -23.60
C TYR A 105 -11.08 64.50 -23.92
N HIS A 106 -10.38 65.54 -24.38
CA HIS A 106 -10.90 66.90 -24.60
C HIS A 106 -11.52 67.54 -23.35
N VAL A 107 -10.97 67.22 -22.17
CA VAL A 107 -11.35 67.79 -20.86
C VAL A 107 -10.10 67.98 -20.00
N ASP A 108 -9.96 69.13 -19.35
CA ASP A 108 -8.88 69.39 -18.40
C ASP A 108 -9.06 68.53 -17.12
N PRO A 109 -8.01 67.85 -16.61
CA PRO A 109 -8.08 67.05 -15.38
C PRO A 109 -8.55 67.84 -14.15
N SER A 110 -8.32 69.15 -14.11
CA SER A 110 -8.79 70.05 -13.06
C SER A 110 -10.28 70.39 -13.17
N ASP A 111 -10.85 70.40 -14.37
CA ASP A 111 -12.30 70.49 -14.57
C ASP A 111 -12.99 69.19 -14.14
N VAL A 112 -12.40 68.02 -14.42
CA VAL A 112 -12.90 66.75 -13.83
C VAL A 112 -12.80 66.79 -12.30
N ARG A 113 -11.64 67.17 -11.76
CA ARG A 113 -11.37 67.14 -10.32
C ARG A 113 -12.30 68.05 -9.51
N ASN A 114 -12.61 69.23 -10.02
CA ASN A 114 -13.41 70.23 -9.31
C ASN A 114 -14.87 70.26 -9.79
N ILE A 115 -15.21 69.53 -10.86
CA ILE A 115 -16.47 69.65 -11.61
C ILE A 115 -16.64 71.10 -12.07
N GLY A 116 -15.69 71.52 -12.91
CA GLY A 116 -15.56 72.85 -13.51
C GLY A 116 -15.94 72.86 -15.00
N GLY A 117 -15.69 74.00 -15.65
CA GLY A 117 -15.85 74.19 -17.09
C GLY A 117 -17.16 73.66 -17.67
N THR A 118 -17.04 72.96 -18.80
CA THR A 118 -18.15 72.25 -19.46
C THR A 118 -18.58 70.99 -18.72
N PHE A 119 -17.65 70.32 -18.02
CA PHE A 119 -17.90 69.10 -17.24
C PHE A 119 -18.96 69.34 -16.13
N LYS A 120 -19.02 70.56 -15.59
CA LYS A 120 -20.05 71.01 -14.65
C LYS A 120 -21.44 71.01 -15.26
N THR A 121 -21.62 71.66 -16.40
CA THR A 121 -22.93 71.81 -17.07
C THR A 121 -23.59 70.46 -17.31
N SER A 122 -22.79 69.46 -17.68
CA SER A 122 -23.24 68.10 -17.97
C SER A 122 -23.47 67.24 -16.72
N PHE A 123 -23.15 67.74 -15.52
CA PHE A 123 -23.45 67.13 -14.22
C PHE A 123 -24.61 67.82 -13.46
N GLU A 124 -24.93 69.08 -13.77
CA GLU A 124 -25.93 69.90 -13.05
C GLU A 124 -27.34 69.27 -13.01
N GLU A 125 -27.73 68.50 -14.03
CA GLU A 125 -29.00 67.75 -14.00
C GLU A 125 -29.01 66.66 -12.91
N HIS A 126 -27.90 65.95 -12.70
CA HIS A 126 -27.83 64.93 -11.65
C HIS A 126 -27.66 65.56 -10.26
N GLU A 127 -26.91 66.66 -10.13
CA GLU A 127 -26.80 67.41 -8.86
C GLU A 127 -28.17 67.94 -8.38
N SER A 128 -29.08 68.28 -9.29
CA SER A 128 -30.42 68.76 -8.96
C SER A 128 -31.51 67.68 -8.84
N LYS A 129 -31.32 66.48 -9.43
CA LYS A 129 -32.37 65.43 -9.52
C LYS A 129 -32.03 64.10 -8.83
N ARG A 130 -30.91 63.96 -8.13
CA ARG A 130 -30.46 62.70 -7.52
C ARG A 130 -30.30 62.79 -6.00
N PRO A 131 -30.30 61.64 -5.27
CA PRO A 131 -30.03 61.62 -3.84
C PRO A 131 -28.71 62.30 -3.49
N ILE A 132 -28.71 63.07 -2.40
CA ILE A 132 -27.54 63.83 -1.91
C ILE A 132 -26.33 62.90 -1.66
N GLU A 133 -26.57 61.64 -1.31
CA GLU A 133 -25.54 60.63 -1.05
C GLU A 133 -24.86 60.15 -2.35
N ASP A 134 -25.65 59.86 -3.39
CA ASP A 134 -25.13 59.52 -4.73
C ASP A 134 -24.29 60.67 -5.29
N VAL A 135 -24.81 61.90 -5.22
CA VAL A 135 -24.09 63.11 -5.68
C VAL A 135 -22.78 63.28 -4.92
N LYS A 136 -22.75 63.07 -3.59
CA LYS A 136 -21.51 63.09 -2.80
C LYS A 136 -20.53 61.98 -3.22
N ARG A 137 -21.01 60.76 -3.47
CA ARG A 137 -20.20 59.61 -3.93
C ARG A 137 -19.54 59.91 -5.28
N TRP A 138 -20.29 60.48 -6.23
CA TRP A 138 -19.78 60.93 -7.53
C TRP A 138 -18.76 62.07 -7.41
N LYS A 139 -19.07 63.12 -6.64
CA LYS A 139 -18.13 64.25 -6.42
C LYS A 139 -16.81 63.78 -5.81
N ALA A 140 -16.85 62.84 -4.84
CA ALA A 140 -15.66 62.24 -4.26
C ALA A 140 -14.87 61.36 -5.26
N ALA A 141 -15.55 60.61 -6.12
CA ALA A 141 -14.90 59.81 -7.16
C ALA A 141 -14.23 60.69 -8.24
N PHE A 142 -14.90 61.74 -8.69
CA PHE A 142 -14.33 62.72 -9.65
C PHE A 142 -13.13 63.47 -9.07
N ALA A 143 -13.20 63.93 -7.82
CA ALA A 143 -12.07 64.58 -7.15
C ALA A 143 -10.84 63.68 -7.01
N GLU A 144 -11.03 62.37 -6.84
CA GLU A 144 -9.93 61.40 -6.71
C GLU A 144 -9.37 60.95 -8.06
N ILE A 145 -10.21 60.78 -9.10
CA ILE A 145 -9.73 60.40 -10.44
C ILE A 145 -9.08 61.59 -11.16
N GLY A 146 -9.61 62.81 -11.05
CA GLY A 146 -9.00 64.03 -11.57
C GLY A 146 -7.70 64.44 -10.86
N ALA A 147 -7.42 63.86 -9.69
CA ALA A 147 -6.12 63.94 -9.01
C ALA A 147 -5.18 62.76 -9.34
N SER A 148 -5.64 61.75 -10.07
CA SER A 148 -4.85 60.57 -10.44
C SER A 148 -4.09 60.82 -11.75
N LYS A 149 -2.82 60.39 -11.82
CA LYS A 149 -2.00 60.58 -13.03
C LYS A 149 -2.49 59.68 -14.17
N GLY A 150 -2.85 60.30 -15.29
CA GLY A 150 -3.31 59.65 -16.52
C GLY A 150 -2.74 60.30 -17.79
N TRP A 151 -3.40 60.09 -18.91
CA TRP A 151 -3.14 60.77 -20.19
C TRP A 151 -4.11 61.93 -20.37
N HIS A 152 -3.64 63.05 -20.92
CA HIS A 152 -4.46 64.22 -21.27
C HIS A 152 -4.33 64.44 -22.78
N ILE A 153 -5.47 64.59 -23.46
CA ILE A 153 -5.56 64.79 -24.91
C ILE A 153 -6.41 66.05 -25.12
N GLU A 154 -5.77 67.16 -25.44
CA GLU A 154 -6.42 68.48 -25.52
C GLU A 154 -7.30 68.62 -26.77
N GLY A 155 -6.95 67.91 -27.86
CA GLY A 155 -7.47 68.16 -29.21
C GLY A 155 -6.80 69.36 -29.88
N GLY A 156 -5.62 69.76 -29.38
CA GLY A 156 -4.90 70.95 -29.81
C GLY A 156 -3.87 70.68 -30.91
N LYS A 157 -3.32 71.75 -31.50
CA LYS A 157 -2.12 71.66 -32.37
C LYS A 157 -0.83 71.31 -31.59
N SER A 158 -0.94 71.22 -30.26
CA SER A 158 0.06 70.81 -29.29
C SER A 158 0.14 69.29 -29.07
N ASP A 159 -0.90 68.54 -29.45
CA ASP A 159 -0.99 67.10 -29.23
C ASP A 159 -0.15 66.29 -30.22
N GLY A 160 0.29 65.11 -29.76
CA GLY A 160 0.72 64.02 -30.65
C GLY A 160 -0.48 63.36 -31.34
N PHE A 161 -0.23 62.42 -32.26
CA PHE A 161 -1.34 61.70 -32.88
C PHE A 161 -2.02 60.77 -31.87
N GLU A 162 -3.35 60.63 -31.93
CA GLU A 162 -4.09 59.73 -31.03
C GLU A 162 -3.59 58.28 -31.07
N THR A 163 -3.07 57.85 -32.23
CA THR A 163 -2.46 56.53 -32.41
C THR A 163 -1.17 56.35 -31.59
N GLU A 164 -0.45 57.43 -31.27
CA GLU A 164 0.71 57.42 -30.38
C GLU A 164 0.24 57.34 -28.91
N TYR A 165 -0.76 58.13 -28.52
CA TYR A 165 -1.38 58.02 -27.19
C TYR A 165 -1.96 56.62 -26.92
N ILE A 166 -2.70 56.04 -27.88
CA ILE A 166 -3.26 54.68 -27.79
C ILE A 166 -2.14 53.64 -27.65
N LYS A 167 -1.07 53.73 -28.45
CA LYS A 167 0.08 52.82 -28.36
C LYS A 167 0.74 52.87 -26.99
N ASP A 168 0.95 54.07 -26.43
CA ASP A 168 1.55 54.26 -25.11
C ASP A 168 0.64 53.75 -23.97
N VAL A 169 -0.68 53.96 -24.07
CA VAL A 169 -1.68 53.36 -23.16
C VAL A 169 -1.59 51.83 -23.20
N VAL A 170 -1.59 51.22 -24.39
CA VAL A 170 -1.54 49.76 -24.57
C VAL A 170 -0.23 49.18 -24.04
N GLU A 171 0.92 49.81 -24.30
CA GLU A 171 2.21 49.35 -23.76
C GLU A 171 2.26 49.49 -22.22
N TYR A 172 1.69 50.56 -21.66
CA TYR A 172 1.58 50.73 -20.21
C TYR A 172 0.67 49.68 -19.57
N VAL A 173 -0.50 49.40 -20.16
CA VAL A 173 -1.43 48.35 -19.70
C VAL A 173 -0.76 46.98 -19.71
N LEU A 174 -0.10 46.61 -20.83
CA LEU A 174 0.67 45.37 -20.92
C LEU A 174 1.77 45.28 -19.87
N LYS A 175 2.48 46.38 -19.59
CA LYS A 175 3.53 46.46 -18.56
C LYS A 175 2.95 46.30 -17.15
N LYS A 176 1.79 46.91 -16.87
CA LYS A 176 1.09 46.80 -15.59
C LYS A 176 0.53 45.41 -15.33
N LEU A 177 -0.17 44.82 -16.29
CA LEU A 177 -0.67 43.45 -16.19
C LEU A 177 0.48 42.45 -16.01
N LYS A 178 1.60 42.60 -16.74
CA LYS A 178 2.82 41.81 -16.50
C LYS A 178 3.41 42.00 -15.09
N SER A 179 3.32 43.18 -14.50
CA SER A 179 3.83 43.44 -13.13
C SER A 179 2.94 42.91 -12.01
N ASN A 180 1.62 42.84 -12.22
CA ASN A 180 0.70 42.17 -11.29
C ASN A 180 0.72 40.64 -11.47
N CYS A 181 0.98 40.17 -12.70
CA CYS A 181 1.16 38.76 -12.99
C CYS A 181 2.49 38.24 -12.42
N ARG A 182 2.48 37.81 -11.15
CA ARG A 182 3.38 36.74 -10.69
C ARG A 182 2.97 35.41 -11.32
N SER A 183 3.02 35.34 -12.65
CA SER A 183 3.49 34.11 -13.28
C SER A 183 4.85 33.82 -12.67
N VAL A 184 5.05 32.61 -12.17
CA VAL A 184 6.41 32.11 -12.00
C VAL A 184 7.03 32.15 -13.39
N SER A 185 7.92 33.11 -13.62
CA SER A 185 8.82 33.04 -14.77
C SER A 185 9.54 31.71 -14.63
N GLU A 186 9.42 30.81 -15.63
CA GLU A 186 10.14 29.53 -15.60
C GLU A 186 11.63 29.83 -15.44
N GLU A 187 12.13 29.72 -14.20
CA GLU A 187 13.50 30.07 -13.86
C GLU A 187 14.37 28.94 -14.41
N LEU A 188 15.03 29.21 -15.54
CA LEU A 188 15.60 28.18 -16.41
C LEU A 188 16.84 27.56 -15.76
N VAL A 189 16.60 26.55 -14.93
CA VAL A 189 17.62 25.87 -14.12
C VAL A 189 18.80 25.41 -14.97
N GLY A 190 20.02 25.81 -14.58
CA GLY A 190 21.27 25.28 -15.11
C GLY A 190 21.72 25.77 -16.49
N ILE A 191 21.05 26.76 -17.11
CA ILE A 191 21.41 27.19 -18.48
C ILE A 191 22.44 28.34 -18.56
N ASP A 192 22.63 29.11 -17.48
CA ASP A 192 23.30 30.43 -17.55
C ASP A 192 24.74 30.38 -18.07
N ASP A 193 25.53 29.39 -17.70
CA ASP A 193 26.92 29.28 -18.15
C ASP A 193 27.04 28.86 -19.62
N GLN A 194 26.01 28.22 -20.18
CA GLN A 194 25.93 27.94 -21.61
C GLN A 194 25.43 29.19 -22.36
N LYS A 195 24.43 29.88 -21.79
CA LYS A 195 23.87 31.14 -22.30
C LYS A 195 24.96 32.22 -22.40
N LYS A 196 25.73 32.47 -21.33
CA LYS A 196 26.86 33.43 -21.32
C LYS A 196 27.87 33.18 -22.43
N LYS A 197 28.21 31.92 -22.72
CA LYS A 197 29.14 31.55 -23.80
C LYS A 197 28.57 31.89 -25.18
N LEU A 198 27.29 31.60 -25.40
CA LEU A 198 26.61 31.96 -26.64
C LEU A 198 26.48 33.47 -26.84
N LEU A 199 26.26 34.24 -25.77
CA LEU A 199 26.25 35.71 -25.83
C LEU A 199 27.62 36.25 -26.33
N VAL A 200 28.73 35.74 -25.81
CA VAL A 200 30.09 36.11 -26.26
C VAL A 200 30.31 35.74 -27.73
N LEU A 201 29.91 34.54 -28.16
CA LEU A 201 30.03 34.10 -29.58
C LEU A 201 29.18 34.96 -30.54
N ILE A 202 28.05 35.49 -30.06
CA ILE A 202 27.20 36.41 -30.82
C ILE A 202 27.84 37.79 -31.00
N GLU A 203 28.71 38.23 -30.09
CA GLU A 203 29.42 39.52 -30.21
C GLU A 203 30.75 39.43 -30.97
N GLN A 204 31.33 38.23 -31.14
CA GLN A 204 32.55 38.04 -31.94
C GLN A 204 32.35 38.31 -33.43
N ALA A 205 33.29 39.04 -34.05
CA ALA A 205 33.36 39.20 -35.50
C ALA A 205 33.75 37.87 -36.19
N GLY A 206 33.23 37.63 -37.40
CA GLY A 206 33.54 36.42 -38.20
C GLY A 206 32.68 35.19 -37.91
N ILE A 207 32.01 35.10 -36.75
CA ILE A 207 31.02 34.05 -36.48
C ILE A 207 29.65 34.51 -37.00
N HIS A 208 29.13 33.88 -38.04
CA HIS A 208 27.82 34.22 -38.64
C HIS A 208 26.75 33.19 -38.29
N VAL A 209 27.08 31.90 -38.35
CA VAL A 209 26.20 30.76 -38.04
C VAL A 209 26.71 30.00 -36.83
N ILE A 210 25.86 29.83 -35.81
CA ILE A 210 26.13 29.12 -34.56
C ILE A 210 25.22 27.89 -34.48
N GLY A 211 25.81 26.70 -34.59
CA GLY A 211 25.10 25.44 -34.40
C GLY A 211 24.97 25.09 -32.91
N LEU A 212 23.76 24.76 -32.45
CA LEU A 212 23.51 24.12 -31.16
C LEU A 212 23.25 22.63 -31.40
N TRP A 213 24.18 21.80 -30.95
CA TRP A 213 24.14 20.35 -31.09
C TRP A 213 23.79 19.65 -29.76
N GLY A 214 23.26 18.43 -29.82
CA GLY A 214 23.02 17.58 -28.67
C GLY A 214 21.77 16.70 -28.79
N MET A 215 21.57 15.82 -27.81
CA MET A 215 20.49 14.81 -27.79
C MET A 215 19.07 15.43 -27.80
N SER A 216 18.05 14.60 -28.04
CA SER A 216 16.65 15.01 -27.84
C SER A 216 16.37 15.34 -26.36
N GLY A 217 15.47 16.28 -26.09
CA GLY A 217 15.11 16.71 -24.73
C GLY A 217 16.16 17.52 -23.96
N ILE A 218 17.39 17.65 -24.49
CA ILE A 218 18.54 18.26 -23.78
C ILE A 218 18.43 19.79 -23.56
N GLY A 219 17.39 20.45 -24.06
CA GLY A 219 17.16 21.89 -23.88
C GLY A 219 17.70 22.82 -24.97
N LYS A 220 18.13 22.31 -26.15
CA LYS A 220 18.65 23.14 -27.26
C LYS A 220 17.75 24.34 -27.60
N THR A 221 16.46 24.08 -27.85
CA THR A 221 15.45 25.09 -28.18
C THR A 221 15.27 26.11 -27.06
N THR A 222 15.26 25.65 -25.80
CA THR A 222 15.16 26.49 -24.60
C THR A 222 16.36 27.41 -24.45
N LEU A 223 17.58 26.90 -24.68
CA LEU A 223 18.80 27.70 -24.67
C LEU A 223 18.83 28.72 -25.83
N ALA A 224 18.40 28.31 -27.03
CA ALA A 224 18.29 29.20 -28.19
C ALA A 224 17.29 30.34 -27.93
N ASP A 225 16.15 30.06 -27.31
CA ASP A 225 15.11 31.04 -26.96
C ASP A 225 15.57 31.98 -25.84
N ALA A 226 16.23 31.46 -24.80
CA ALA A 226 16.82 32.28 -23.73
C ALA A 226 17.91 33.24 -24.24
N VAL A 227 18.72 32.81 -25.21
CA VAL A 227 19.71 33.68 -25.87
C VAL A 227 19.03 34.66 -26.83
N TYR A 228 18.09 34.20 -27.66
CA TYR A 228 17.35 35.04 -28.60
C TYR A 228 16.64 36.19 -27.89
N LYS A 229 15.90 35.91 -26.81
CA LYS A 229 15.17 36.93 -26.03
C LYS A 229 16.08 38.05 -25.52
N GLU A 230 17.33 37.73 -25.15
CA GLU A 230 18.29 38.72 -24.63
C GLU A 230 19.00 39.51 -25.73
N VAL A 231 19.41 38.87 -26.83
CA VAL A 231 20.15 39.55 -27.91
C VAL A 231 19.27 40.19 -28.97
N SER A 232 18.00 39.78 -29.09
CA SER A 232 17.04 40.27 -30.09
C SER A 232 16.88 41.80 -30.18
N PRO A 233 17.00 42.60 -29.10
CA PRO A 233 17.02 44.07 -29.20
C PRO A 233 18.24 44.65 -29.93
N LYS A 234 19.34 43.88 -30.12
CA LYS A 234 20.58 44.34 -30.78
C LYS A 234 20.55 44.20 -32.32
N PHE A 235 19.40 43.90 -32.92
CA PHE A 235 19.23 43.55 -34.35
C PHE A 235 17.97 44.19 -34.96
N GLU A 236 18.02 44.52 -36.25
CA GLU A 236 16.99 45.29 -36.98
C GLU A 236 15.81 44.42 -37.41
N SER A 237 16.12 43.23 -37.91
CA SER A 237 15.13 42.19 -38.27
C SER A 237 15.44 40.94 -37.47
N ARG A 238 14.41 40.38 -36.82
CA ARG A 238 14.56 39.30 -35.84
C ARG A 238 13.43 38.29 -35.97
N LEU A 239 13.76 37.00 -36.08
CA LEU A 239 12.75 35.94 -36.20
C LEU A 239 13.23 34.62 -35.58
N PHE A 240 12.34 33.95 -34.86
CA PHE A 240 12.53 32.57 -34.38
C PHE A 240 11.60 31.64 -35.17
N LEU A 241 12.16 30.71 -35.93
CA LEU A 241 11.41 29.66 -36.63
C LEU A 241 11.52 28.33 -35.87
N GLN A 242 10.52 28.06 -35.03
CA GLN A 242 10.33 26.77 -34.35
C GLN A 242 9.92 25.67 -35.33
N ASN A 243 10.35 24.43 -35.07
CA ASN A 243 10.02 23.19 -35.79
C ASN A 243 10.14 23.28 -37.33
N ILE A 244 11.31 23.69 -37.85
CA ILE A 244 11.52 23.85 -39.29
C ILE A 244 11.29 22.55 -40.07
N SER A 245 11.84 21.43 -39.60
CA SER A 245 11.66 20.13 -40.29
C SER A 245 10.21 19.63 -40.31
N GLU A 246 9.36 20.12 -39.40
CA GLU A 246 7.92 19.83 -39.39
C GLU A 246 7.16 20.76 -40.35
N LYS A 247 7.47 22.07 -40.33
CA LYS A 247 6.87 23.07 -41.23
C LYS A 247 7.20 22.79 -42.69
N ILE A 248 8.45 22.44 -43.01
CA ILE A 248 8.87 22.05 -44.36
C ILE A 248 8.03 20.88 -44.88
N LYS A 249 7.76 19.87 -44.05
CA LYS A 249 6.90 18.72 -44.42
C LYS A 249 5.43 19.09 -44.62
N LYS A 250 4.95 20.18 -44.01
CA LYS A 250 3.55 20.64 -44.10
C LYS A 250 3.29 21.64 -45.23
N GLN A 251 4.20 22.59 -45.47
CA GLN A 251 4.00 23.70 -46.42
C GLN A 251 5.06 23.83 -47.52
N GLY A 252 6.12 23.01 -47.50
CA GLY A 252 7.20 23.02 -48.49
C GLY A 252 8.26 24.11 -48.28
N ASN A 253 9.47 23.86 -48.83
CA ASN A 253 10.63 24.75 -48.69
C ASN A 253 10.37 26.17 -49.19
N GLU A 254 9.78 26.32 -50.38
CA GLU A 254 9.60 27.63 -51.01
C GLU A 254 8.59 28.51 -50.27
N SER A 255 7.49 27.91 -49.79
CA SER A 255 6.48 28.63 -49.00
C SER A 255 7.08 29.15 -47.69
N LEU A 256 7.79 28.29 -46.93
CA LEU A 256 8.46 28.70 -45.69
C LEU A 256 9.57 29.73 -45.93
N ARG A 257 10.33 29.62 -47.03
CA ARG A 257 11.34 30.63 -47.42
C ARG A 257 10.67 31.97 -47.75
N ASN A 258 9.54 31.95 -48.45
CA ASN A 258 8.81 33.16 -48.83
C ASN A 258 8.16 33.82 -47.59
N GLU A 259 7.67 33.02 -46.63
CA GLU A 259 7.20 33.47 -45.31
C GLU A 259 8.34 34.09 -44.47
N LEU A 260 9.52 33.48 -44.48
CA LEU A 260 10.73 34.01 -43.85
C LEU A 260 11.13 35.37 -44.46
N LEU A 261 11.21 35.45 -45.79
CA LEU A 261 11.62 36.66 -46.50
C LEU A 261 10.64 37.81 -46.29
N SER A 262 9.32 37.56 -46.32
CA SER A 262 8.32 38.61 -46.07
C SER A 262 8.41 39.17 -44.65
N LYS A 263 8.65 38.31 -43.64
CA LYS A 263 8.85 38.72 -42.24
C LYS A 263 10.18 39.43 -41.96
N LEU A 264 11.19 39.28 -42.81
CA LEU A 264 12.47 40.00 -42.71
C LEU A 264 12.49 41.33 -43.48
N LEU A 265 11.68 41.46 -44.54
CA LEU A 265 11.70 42.57 -45.49
C LEU A 265 10.40 43.38 -45.55
N ASN A 266 9.39 43.03 -44.75
CA ASN A 266 8.07 43.67 -44.65
C ASN A 266 7.36 43.88 -46.00
N ASN A 267 7.50 42.93 -46.94
CA ASN A 267 6.94 43.00 -48.30
C ASN A 267 6.59 41.60 -48.84
N THR A 268 5.66 41.52 -49.80
CA THR A 268 5.31 40.28 -50.50
C THR A 268 6.41 39.84 -51.48
N PRO A 269 6.91 38.58 -51.41
CA PRO A 269 8.07 38.12 -52.19
C PRO A 269 7.68 37.64 -53.60
N SER A 270 7.01 38.51 -54.36
CA SER A 270 6.62 38.27 -55.75
C SER A 270 7.40 39.19 -56.68
N ILE A 271 7.91 38.65 -57.79
CA ILE A 271 8.84 39.30 -58.74
C ILE A 271 10.29 39.35 -58.20
N GLY A 272 11.28 39.20 -59.09
CA GLY A 272 12.67 38.87 -58.77
C GLY A 272 13.69 40.00 -58.93
N HIS A 273 14.88 39.75 -58.36
CA HIS A 273 16.08 40.60 -58.28
C HIS A 273 15.97 41.94 -57.49
N PRO A 274 16.95 42.28 -56.62
CA PRO A 274 17.89 41.44 -55.89
C PRO A 274 17.63 41.52 -54.37
N TYR A 275 16.82 40.62 -53.83
CA TYR A 275 16.62 40.49 -52.38
C TYR A 275 17.93 40.32 -51.59
N GLN A 276 18.96 39.76 -52.24
CA GLN A 276 20.31 39.54 -51.70
C GLN A 276 20.97 40.85 -51.22
N GLU A 277 20.87 41.95 -51.96
CA GLU A 277 21.48 43.24 -51.57
C GLU A 277 20.79 43.83 -50.33
N ARG A 278 19.45 43.74 -50.27
CA ARG A 278 18.65 44.18 -49.10
C ARG A 278 18.93 43.34 -47.86
N LEU A 279 19.25 42.07 -48.02
CA LEU A 279 19.62 41.15 -46.93
C LEU A 279 21.08 41.31 -46.49
N ASN A 280 21.97 41.68 -47.42
CA ASN A 280 23.36 42.01 -47.14
C ASN A 280 23.50 43.33 -46.36
N ASN A 281 22.59 44.27 -46.59
CA ASN A 281 22.61 45.60 -45.95
C ASN A 281 21.84 45.68 -44.62
N LYS A 282 21.33 44.57 -44.09
CA LYS A 282 20.61 44.50 -42.80
C LYS A 282 21.36 43.71 -41.74
N LYS A 283 21.15 44.06 -40.47
CA LYS A 283 21.63 43.31 -39.31
C LYS A 283 20.54 42.38 -38.76
N ILE A 284 20.57 41.11 -39.18
CA ILE A 284 19.51 40.13 -38.95
C ILE A 284 19.85 39.16 -37.80
N LEU A 285 18.89 38.84 -36.94
CA LEU A 285 18.95 37.73 -35.99
C LEU A 285 17.94 36.64 -36.36
N LEU A 286 18.43 35.42 -36.62
CA LEU A 286 17.59 34.27 -36.92
C LEU A 286 17.84 33.13 -35.96
N VAL A 287 16.76 32.41 -35.61
CA VAL A 287 16.86 31.08 -35.01
C VAL A 287 16.11 30.07 -35.87
N PHE A 288 16.80 29.00 -36.24
CA PHE A 288 16.30 27.86 -36.98
C PHE A 288 16.30 26.63 -36.06
N ASP A 289 15.13 26.08 -35.73
CA ASP A 289 15.00 25.08 -34.68
C ASP A 289 14.43 23.73 -35.17
N ASP A 290 15.02 22.65 -34.67
CA ASP A 290 14.96 21.26 -35.19
C ASP A 290 15.14 21.19 -36.72
N VAL A 291 16.33 21.58 -37.18
CA VAL A 291 16.80 21.36 -38.55
C VAL A 291 17.34 19.94 -38.68
N SER A 292 16.82 19.17 -39.64
CA SER A 292 17.16 17.75 -39.84
C SER A 292 18.00 17.46 -41.09
N ASP A 293 18.25 18.48 -41.91
CA ASP A 293 18.88 18.35 -43.23
C ASP A 293 19.59 19.69 -43.56
N PRO A 294 20.87 19.69 -43.97
CA PRO A 294 21.63 20.91 -44.21
C PRO A 294 21.04 21.76 -45.35
N ASP A 295 20.37 21.16 -46.33
CA ASP A 295 19.80 21.92 -47.44
C ASP A 295 18.62 22.78 -47.02
N GLN A 296 17.96 22.48 -45.89
CA GLN A 296 16.98 23.38 -45.28
C GLN A 296 17.60 24.76 -45.00
N ILE A 297 18.86 24.80 -44.55
CA ILE A 297 19.60 26.05 -44.26
C ILE A 297 19.99 26.75 -45.57
N ASN A 298 20.41 25.98 -46.58
CA ASN A 298 20.75 26.49 -47.91
C ASN A 298 19.54 27.11 -48.63
N PHE A 299 18.38 26.45 -48.60
CA PHE A 299 17.12 26.92 -49.19
C PHE A 299 16.60 28.19 -48.52
N MET A 300 16.80 28.35 -47.20
CA MET A 300 16.45 29.59 -46.49
C MET A 300 17.38 30.77 -46.81
N GLY A 301 18.44 30.55 -47.60
CA GLY A 301 19.23 31.63 -48.19
C GLY A 301 20.28 32.26 -47.26
N VAL A 302 20.73 31.54 -46.21
CA VAL A 302 21.66 32.07 -45.19
C VAL A 302 22.90 32.75 -45.76
N LYS A 303 23.45 32.21 -46.85
CA LYS A 303 24.61 32.74 -47.58
C LYS A 303 24.43 34.15 -48.20
N TYR A 304 23.25 34.77 -48.05
CA TYR A 304 22.93 36.11 -48.55
C TYR A 304 22.67 37.14 -47.44
N PHE A 305 22.81 36.78 -46.16
CA PHE A 305 22.66 37.72 -45.05
C PHE A 305 23.95 38.51 -44.77
N GLY A 306 23.80 39.79 -44.40
CA GLY A 306 24.94 40.68 -44.19
C GLY A 306 25.87 40.26 -43.05
N PRO A 307 27.17 40.61 -43.09
CA PRO A 307 28.19 40.12 -42.14
C PRO A 307 27.93 40.50 -40.67
N GLY A 308 27.08 41.50 -40.39
CA GLY A 308 26.61 41.83 -39.03
C GLY A 308 25.49 40.93 -38.50
N SER A 309 24.92 40.06 -39.34
CA SER A 309 23.83 39.15 -38.99
C SER A 309 24.33 37.90 -38.25
N LYS A 310 23.43 37.27 -37.49
CA LYS A 310 23.70 36.09 -36.66
C LYS A 310 22.56 35.08 -36.78
N ILE A 311 22.90 33.83 -37.05
CA ILE A 311 21.95 32.73 -37.24
C ILE A 311 22.28 31.64 -36.21
N ILE A 312 21.32 31.27 -35.37
CA ILE A 312 21.42 30.14 -34.43
C ILE A 312 20.66 28.96 -35.03
N VAL A 313 21.28 27.78 -35.13
CA VAL A 313 20.66 26.59 -35.73
C VAL A 313 20.67 25.45 -34.73
N THR A 314 19.51 24.90 -34.35
CA THR A 314 19.43 23.73 -33.47
C THR A 314 19.30 22.45 -34.29
N SER A 315 20.09 21.43 -33.96
CA SER A 315 19.96 20.10 -34.56
C SER A 315 20.34 18.98 -33.59
N ARG A 316 19.90 17.76 -33.90
CA ARG A 316 20.31 16.51 -33.25
C ARG A 316 21.55 15.90 -33.90
N ASP A 317 21.80 16.20 -35.17
CA ASP A 317 22.97 15.74 -35.92
C ASP A 317 24.01 16.86 -36.07
N ILE A 318 25.28 16.52 -35.84
CA ILE A 318 26.41 17.43 -36.01
C ILE A 318 26.77 17.62 -37.49
N GLN A 319 26.50 16.63 -38.35
CA GLN A 319 26.81 16.72 -39.78
C GLN A 319 25.86 17.68 -40.50
N VAL A 320 24.58 17.73 -40.10
CA VAL A 320 23.61 18.75 -40.55
C VAL A 320 24.13 20.17 -40.28
N LEU A 321 24.74 20.40 -39.11
CA LEU A 321 25.28 21.72 -38.73
C LEU A 321 26.58 22.05 -39.49
N ARG A 322 27.47 21.05 -39.67
CA ARG A 322 28.72 21.21 -40.44
C ARG A 322 28.45 21.50 -41.91
N ASN A 323 27.61 20.67 -42.55
CA ASN A 323 27.25 20.81 -43.96
C ASN A 323 26.36 22.06 -44.18
N GLY A 324 25.62 22.49 -43.15
CA GLY A 324 24.88 23.74 -43.09
C GLY A 324 25.71 25.01 -42.86
N GLY A 325 27.04 24.90 -42.83
CA GLY A 325 27.93 26.07 -42.75
C GLY A 325 28.08 26.71 -41.36
N ALA A 326 27.82 25.98 -40.27
CA ALA A 326 28.03 26.49 -38.92
C ALA A 326 29.51 26.85 -38.67
N ASN A 327 29.81 28.13 -38.41
CA ASN A 327 31.17 28.60 -38.10
C ASN A 327 31.62 28.17 -36.70
N HIS A 328 30.67 27.99 -35.79
CA HIS A 328 30.89 27.44 -34.46
C HIS A 328 29.78 26.45 -34.12
N ILE A 329 30.12 25.34 -33.47
CA ILE A 329 29.15 24.35 -32.98
C ILE A 329 29.34 24.21 -31.47
N HIS A 330 28.32 24.63 -30.71
CA HIS A 330 28.26 24.48 -29.25
C HIS A 330 27.46 23.20 -28.91
N GLU A 331 28.08 22.28 -28.19
CA GLU A 331 27.41 21.12 -27.61
C GLU A 331 26.60 21.54 -26.37
N VAL A 332 25.28 21.37 -26.42
CA VAL A 332 24.39 21.67 -25.31
C VAL A 332 24.50 20.57 -24.26
N LYS A 333 25.18 20.89 -23.16
CA LYS A 333 25.48 19.94 -22.07
C LYS A 333 24.24 19.63 -21.25
N LYS A 334 24.18 18.39 -20.75
CA LYS A 334 23.24 17.96 -19.71
C LYS A 334 23.37 18.81 -18.44
N LEU A 335 22.30 18.84 -17.65
CA LEU A 335 22.29 19.50 -16.35
C LEU A 335 23.30 18.83 -15.39
N ASN A 336 23.83 19.61 -14.45
CA ASN A 336 24.59 19.04 -13.33
C ASN A 336 23.64 18.37 -12.32
N MET A 337 24.17 17.67 -11.31
CA MET A 337 23.34 16.91 -10.37
C MET A 337 22.38 17.80 -9.56
N ASN A 338 22.85 18.98 -9.11
CA ASN A 338 22.06 19.93 -8.31
C ASN A 338 20.94 20.55 -9.15
N ASP A 339 21.28 21.02 -10.36
CA ASP A 339 20.30 21.54 -11.33
C ASP A 339 19.23 20.49 -11.67
N SER A 340 19.66 19.22 -11.81
CA SER A 340 18.75 18.11 -12.10
C SER A 340 17.79 17.83 -10.94
N PHE A 341 18.29 17.89 -9.70
CA PHE A 341 17.46 17.81 -8.49
C PHE A 341 16.49 18.97 -8.38
N GLN A 342 16.94 20.22 -8.57
CA GLN A 342 16.09 21.41 -8.51
C GLN A 342 15.00 21.36 -9.59
N LEU A 343 15.34 21.00 -10.83
CA LEU A 343 14.37 20.89 -11.91
C LEU A 343 13.35 19.77 -11.63
N PHE A 344 13.80 18.57 -11.24
CA PHE A 344 12.92 17.46 -10.88
C PHE A 344 11.99 17.85 -9.72
N SER A 345 12.54 18.46 -8.66
CA SER A 345 11.79 18.93 -7.49
C SER A 345 10.71 19.95 -7.83
N THR A 346 11.03 20.88 -8.73
CA THR A 346 10.09 21.92 -9.19
C THR A 346 8.85 21.29 -9.84
N TYR A 347 9.02 20.21 -10.62
CA TYR A 347 7.90 19.52 -11.27
C TYR A 347 7.24 18.43 -10.42
N ALA A 348 7.98 17.77 -9.52
CA ALA A 348 7.48 16.69 -8.65
C ALA A 348 6.77 17.21 -7.38
N PHE A 349 7.34 18.22 -6.74
CA PHE A 349 6.95 18.69 -5.41
C PHE A 349 6.47 20.15 -5.40
N GLN A 350 6.63 20.90 -6.50
CA GLN A 350 6.42 22.37 -6.56
C GLN A 350 7.36 23.15 -5.62
N LEU A 351 8.53 22.57 -5.31
CA LEU A 351 9.55 23.13 -4.42
C LEU A 351 10.91 23.22 -5.14
N LEU A 352 11.69 24.26 -4.86
CA LEU A 352 13.05 24.41 -5.41
C LEU A 352 14.02 23.33 -4.90
N ASN A 353 13.78 22.79 -3.70
CA ASN A 353 14.61 21.74 -3.08
C ASN A 353 13.77 20.50 -2.81
N VAL A 354 14.35 19.32 -3.04
CA VAL A 354 13.76 18.02 -2.69
C VAL A 354 13.63 17.91 -1.16
N PRO A 355 12.46 17.53 -0.61
CA PRO A 355 12.33 17.28 0.83
C PRO A 355 13.22 16.12 1.28
N VAL A 356 13.70 16.15 2.52
CA VAL A 356 14.79 15.27 3.00
C VAL A 356 14.47 13.78 2.79
N ASP A 357 13.24 13.38 3.07
CA ASP A 357 12.76 11.99 3.05
C ASP A 357 12.70 11.44 1.61
N PHE A 358 12.32 12.29 0.66
CA PHE A 358 12.27 11.96 -0.77
C PHE A 358 13.63 11.98 -1.46
N LYS A 359 14.73 12.34 -0.76
CA LYS A 359 16.05 12.58 -1.38
C LYS A 359 16.64 11.34 -2.06
N TYR A 360 16.47 10.14 -1.48
CA TYR A 360 16.97 8.89 -2.07
C TYR A 360 16.16 8.45 -3.30
N LEU A 361 14.83 8.50 -3.25
CA LEU A 361 13.97 8.17 -4.39
C LEU A 361 14.17 9.19 -5.53
N SER A 362 14.30 10.48 -5.20
CA SER A 362 14.62 11.53 -6.17
C SER A 362 16.01 11.33 -6.80
N PHE A 363 16.99 10.84 -6.04
CA PHE A 363 18.30 10.46 -6.60
C PHE A 363 18.13 9.40 -7.68
N LYS A 364 17.32 8.36 -7.44
CA LYS A 364 17.07 7.29 -8.44
C LYS A 364 16.37 7.82 -9.70
N PHE A 365 15.42 8.74 -9.60
CA PHE A 365 14.81 9.39 -10.77
C PHE A 365 15.79 10.30 -11.53
N VAL A 366 16.64 11.05 -10.83
CA VAL A 366 17.67 11.92 -11.44
C VAL A 366 18.78 11.09 -12.11
N GLU A 367 19.21 10.00 -11.48
CA GLU A 367 20.16 9.01 -11.98
C GLU A 367 19.63 8.35 -13.27
N TYR A 368 18.37 7.89 -13.27
CA TYR A 368 17.71 7.34 -14.45
C TYR A 368 17.58 8.37 -15.59
N ALA A 369 17.24 9.62 -15.27
CA ALA A 369 17.11 10.70 -16.25
C ALA A 369 18.46 11.22 -16.79
N GLN A 370 19.58 10.86 -16.15
CA GLN A 370 20.96 11.21 -16.52
C GLN A 370 21.20 12.71 -16.83
N GLY A 371 20.46 13.60 -16.18
CA GLY A 371 20.54 15.06 -16.38
C GLY A 371 19.85 15.59 -17.65
N ASN A 372 18.96 14.81 -18.28
CA ASN A 372 18.13 15.26 -19.40
C ASN A 372 16.91 16.08 -18.90
N PRO A 373 16.79 17.38 -19.22
CA PRO A 373 15.71 18.23 -18.73
C PRO A 373 14.31 17.70 -19.02
N LEU A 374 14.06 17.18 -20.24
CA LEU A 374 12.74 16.70 -20.62
C LEU A 374 12.34 15.44 -19.84
N ALA A 375 13.28 14.51 -19.63
CA ALA A 375 13.03 13.32 -18.81
C ALA A 375 12.71 13.70 -17.35
N LEU A 376 13.48 14.63 -16.77
CA LEU A 376 13.25 15.16 -15.41
C LEU A 376 11.87 15.82 -15.28
N LYS A 377 11.46 16.68 -16.24
CA LYS A 377 10.12 17.30 -16.27
C LYS A 377 9.00 16.25 -16.34
N VAL A 378 9.13 15.26 -17.23
CA VAL A 378 8.10 14.21 -17.43
C VAL A 378 7.95 13.31 -16.20
N LEU A 379 9.07 12.88 -15.60
CA LEU A 379 9.05 12.05 -14.39
C LEU A 379 8.45 12.82 -13.20
N GLY A 380 8.87 14.06 -12.98
CA GLY A 380 8.31 14.91 -11.92
C GLY A 380 6.81 15.15 -12.08
N LEU A 381 6.36 15.55 -13.28
CA LEU A 381 4.93 15.74 -13.57
C LEU A 381 4.11 14.47 -13.39
N LYS A 382 4.65 13.29 -13.70
CA LYS A 382 3.94 12.01 -13.51
C LYS A 382 3.79 11.65 -12.03
N LEU A 383 4.77 11.97 -11.19
CA LEU A 383 4.66 11.82 -9.73
C LEU A 383 3.67 12.83 -9.13
N TYR A 384 3.75 14.10 -9.54
CA TYR A 384 2.85 15.15 -9.09
C TYR A 384 1.38 14.90 -9.48
N THR A 385 1.13 14.34 -10.67
CA THR A 385 -0.23 13.97 -11.10
C THR A 385 -0.78 12.77 -10.34
N LEU A 386 0.02 11.71 -10.13
CA LEU A 386 -0.32 10.59 -9.25
C LEU A 386 -0.72 11.08 -7.83
N LYS A 387 -0.03 12.10 -7.31
CA LYS A 387 -0.30 12.69 -5.99
C LYS A 387 -1.65 13.42 -5.87
N ARG A 388 -2.25 13.90 -6.96
CA ARG A 388 -3.57 14.55 -6.91
C ARG A 388 -4.70 13.62 -7.37
N SER A 389 -4.60 13.04 -8.56
CA SER A 389 -5.72 12.31 -9.18
C SER A 389 -6.16 11.06 -8.42
N SER A 390 -5.25 10.39 -7.73
CA SER A 390 -5.55 9.17 -6.96
C SER A 390 -6.33 9.45 -5.67
N LEU A 391 -6.06 10.58 -5.01
CA LEU A 391 -6.69 11.01 -3.77
C LEU A 391 -7.96 11.84 -3.99
N ASP A 392 -8.02 12.67 -5.04
CA ASP A 392 -9.22 13.48 -5.34
C ASP A 392 -10.45 12.58 -5.57
N GLY A 393 -10.26 11.38 -6.11
CA GLY A 393 -11.30 10.35 -6.32
C GLY A 393 -11.56 9.40 -5.14
N LEU A 394 -11.27 9.80 -3.90
CA LEU A 394 -11.60 9.05 -2.67
C LEU A 394 -12.60 9.79 -1.76
N ASP A 395 -13.43 9.06 -1.02
CA ASP A 395 -14.26 9.61 0.04
C ASP A 395 -13.48 9.91 1.34
N LYS A 396 -14.19 10.37 2.39
CA LYS A 396 -13.57 10.78 3.66
C LYS A 396 -13.11 9.60 4.52
N GLU A 397 -13.82 8.47 4.51
CA GLU A 397 -13.39 7.26 5.23
C GLU A 397 -12.22 6.61 4.49
N GLU A 398 -12.30 6.50 3.16
CA GLU A 398 -11.22 5.99 2.31
C GLU A 398 -9.90 6.76 2.49
N LYS A 399 -9.97 8.10 2.59
CA LYS A 399 -8.80 8.96 2.89
C LYS A 399 -8.24 8.73 4.28
N ASP A 400 -9.09 8.66 5.31
CA ASP A 400 -8.63 8.48 6.69
C ASP A 400 -8.05 7.07 6.91
N ILE A 401 -8.58 6.05 6.22
CA ILE A 401 -8.02 4.68 6.11
C ILE A 401 -6.64 4.71 5.41
N PHE A 402 -6.52 5.38 4.26
CA PHE A 402 -5.25 5.48 3.53
C PHE A 402 -4.14 6.10 4.41
N LEU A 403 -4.46 7.17 5.15
CA LEU A 403 -3.53 7.81 6.08
C LEU A 403 -3.19 6.94 7.30
N ASP A 404 -4.15 6.19 7.85
CA ASP A 404 -3.89 5.23 8.93
C ASP A 404 -2.97 4.09 8.46
N VAL A 405 -3.13 3.59 7.24
CA VAL A 405 -2.22 2.58 6.66
C VAL A 405 -0.84 3.17 6.40
N ALA A 406 -0.73 4.33 5.74
CA ALA A 406 0.54 4.97 5.43
C ALA A 406 1.36 5.30 6.70
N CYS A 407 0.73 5.88 7.72
CA CYS A 407 1.43 6.33 8.92
C CYS A 407 1.66 5.21 9.94
N ILE A 408 0.68 4.32 10.12
CA ILE A 408 0.67 3.33 11.22
C ILE A 408 0.88 1.90 10.69
N PHE A 409 0.00 1.43 9.79
CA PHE A 409 -0.19 0.01 9.51
C PHE A 409 0.54 -0.60 8.29
N LYS A 410 1.40 0.13 7.57
CA LYS A 410 2.25 -0.45 6.50
C LYS A 410 3.02 -1.67 7.03
N GLY A 411 3.00 -2.77 6.26
CA GLY A 411 3.67 -4.03 6.60
C GLY A 411 2.92 -4.90 7.61
N GLN A 412 1.74 -4.49 8.09
CA GLN A 412 0.91 -5.32 8.98
C GLN A 412 -0.02 -6.25 8.18
N HIS A 413 -0.36 -7.39 8.77
CA HIS A 413 -1.22 -8.42 8.19
C HIS A 413 -2.63 -7.86 7.85
N LEU A 414 -3.19 -8.12 6.67
CA LEU A 414 -4.50 -7.62 6.21
C LEU A 414 -5.61 -7.96 7.21
N ASN A 415 -5.71 -9.25 7.57
CA ASN A 415 -6.65 -9.78 8.57
C ASN A 415 -6.50 -9.13 9.96
N TYR A 416 -5.41 -8.44 10.24
CA TYR A 416 -5.18 -7.70 11.47
C TYR A 416 -5.65 -6.25 11.33
N VAL A 417 -5.25 -5.56 10.25
CA VAL A 417 -5.63 -4.16 9.99
C VAL A 417 -7.14 -4.03 9.78
N GLU A 418 -7.78 -4.95 9.04
CA GLU A 418 -9.24 -4.96 8.89
C GLU A 418 -9.97 -5.00 10.23
N LYS A 419 -9.49 -5.79 11.20
CA LYS A 419 -10.11 -5.90 12.54
C LYS A 419 -9.98 -4.61 13.35
N VAL A 420 -8.84 -3.93 13.28
CA VAL A 420 -8.62 -2.65 13.99
C VAL A 420 -9.42 -1.52 13.34
N LEU A 421 -9.44 -1.44 12.00
CA LEU A 421 -10.13 -0.36 11.29
C LEU A 421 -11.66 -0.52 11.26
N SER A 422 -12.20 -1.75 11.18
CA SER A 422 -13.66 -2.00 11.14
C SER A 422 -14.41 -1.67 12.44
N ASN A 423 -13.70 -1.57 13.58
CA ASN A 423 -14.27 -1.07 14.83
C ASN A 423 -14.39 0.47 14.90
N TYR A 424 -14.03 1.19 13.83
CA TYR A 424 -14.18 2.63 13.70
C TYR A 424 -14.83 3.04 12.37
N TYR A 425 -14.30 2.59 11.23
CA TYR A 425 -14.87 2.84 9.91
C TYR A 425 -15.82 1.70 9.54
N LYS A 426 -17.12 1.99 9.42
CA LYS A 426 -18.12 0.98 9.02
C LYS A 426 -17.82 0.37 7.66
N GLY A 427 -17.19 1.14 6.77
CA GLY A 427 -16.77 0.69 5.44
C GLY A 427 -15.41 -0.01 5.38
N ALA A 428 -14.66 -0.21 6.48
CA ALA A 428 -13.21 -0.50 6.46
C ALA A 428 -12.74 -1.54 5.43
N ARG A 429 -13.37 -2.73 5.38
CA ARG A 429 -13.02 -3.81 4.44
C ARG A 429 -13.25 -3.41 2.97
N CYS A 430 -14.35 -2.71 2.70
CA CYS A 430 -14.65 -2.15 1.38
C CYS A 430 -13.70 -0.99 1.03
N GLY A 431 -13.36 -0.13 1.99
CA GLY A 431 -12.39 0.95 1.81
C GLY A 431 -10.99 0.43 1.45
N ILE A 432 -10.50 -0.59 2.16
CA ILE A 432 -9.23 -1.25 1.84
C ILE A 432 -9.30 -1.90 0.45
N SER A 433 -10.38 -2.64 0.12
CA SER A 433 -10.58 -3.21 -1.22
C SER A 433 -10.48 -2.15 -2.31
N LYS A 434 -11.25 -1.06 -2.21
CA LYS A 434 -11.21 0.05 -3.18
C LYS A 434 -9.85 0.71 -3.30
N LEU A 435 -9.07 0.78 -2.22
CA LEU A 435 -7.69 1.29 -2.26
C LEU A 435 -6.76 0.32 -2.99
N VAL A 436 -6.97 -1.00 -2.90
CA VAL A 436 -6.28 -1.99 -3.74
C VAL A 436 -6.73 -1.89 -5.20
N ASP A 437 -8.04 -1.78 -5.46
CA ASP A 437 -8.62 -1.61 -6.80
C ASP A 437 -8.10 -0.35 -7.53
N LYS A 438 -7.75 0.70 -6.77
CA LYS A 438 -7.15 1.95 -7.24
C LYS A 438 -5.60 1.92 -7.28
N CYS A 439 -4.98 0.77 -7.01
CA CYS A 439 -3.52 0.59 -6.89
C CYS A 439 -2.83 1.50 -5.87
N LEU A 440 -3.56 1.94 -4.83
CA LEU A 440 -3.05 2.73 -3.70
C LEU A 440 -2.55 1.85 -2.55
N LEU A 441 -3.06 0.61 -2.48
CA LEU A 441 -2.59 -0.46 -1.60
C LEU A 441 -2.33 -1.73 -2.42
N GLU A 442 -1.59 -2.65 -1.83
CA GLU A 442 -1.25 -3.96 -2.41
C GLU A 442 -1.24 -4.99 -1.28
N VAL A 443 -1.57 -6.26 -1.55
CA VAL A 443 -1.53 -7.33 -0.54
C VAL A 443 -0.47 -8.34 -0.95
N LYS A 444 0.61 -8.44 -0.16
CA LYS A 444 1.72 -9.37 -0.37
C LYS A 444 1.84 -10.30 0.83
N TYR A 445 1.82 -11.61 0.62
CA TYR A 445 1.90 -12.62 1.68
C TYR A 445 0.94 -12.30 2.85
N GLU A 446 -0.33 -12.08 2.49
CA GLU A 446 -1.44 -11.69 3.37
C GLU A 446 -1.22 -10.38 4.17
N SER A 447 -0.21 -9.58 3.85
CA SER A 447 0.14 -8.32 4.53
C SER A 447 -0.06 -7.10 3.64
N ILE A 448 -0.47 -5.98 4.23
CA ILE A 448 -0.71 -4.73 3.51
C ILE A 448 0.62 -4.06 3.17
N SER A 449 0.91 -4.06 1.88
CA SER A 449 1.97 -3.31 1.22
C SER A 449 1.43 -1.97 0.72
N MET A 450 2.30 -0.96 0.70
CA MET A 450 2.08 0.33 0.04
C MET A 450 3.42 0.71 -0.59
N HIS A 451 3.40 1.16 -1.84
CA HIS A 451 4.62 1.64 -2.50
C HIS A 451 5.18 2.86 -1.76
N ASP A 452 6.50 2.94 -1.53
CA ASP A 452 7.11 3.96 -0.64
C ASP A 452 6.71 5.40 -0.99
N MET A 453 6.68 5.75 -2.28
CA MET A 453 6.17 7.05 -2.76
C MET A 453 4.73 7.40 -2.34
N LEU A 454 3.86 6.39 -2.14
CA LEU A 454 2.50 6.57 -1.63
C LEU A 454 2.46 6.68 -0.11
N GLU A 455 3.36 5.97 0.59
CA GLU A 455 3.54 6.11 2.04
C GLU A 455 4.01 7.52 2.40
N GLU A 456 5.07 7.99 1.73
CA GLU A 456 5.60 9.34 1.90
C GLU A 456 4.61 10.42 1.43
N MET A 457 3.75 10.12 0.46
CA MET A 457 2.61 10.97 0.12
C MET A 457 1.60 11.07 1.27
N GLY A 458 1.25 9.96 1.91
CA GLY A 458 0.36 9.95 3.08
C GLY A 458 0.95 10.70 4.27
N LYS A 459 2.24 10.49 4.54
CA LYS A 459 3.00 11.23 5.57
C LYS A 459 3.02 12.74 5.29
N ASP A 460 3.36 13.15 4.07
CA ASP A 460 3.39 14.56 3.68
C ASP A 460 2.03 15.27 3.81
N ILE A 461 0.92 14.58 3.53
CA ILE A 461 -0.43 15.11 3.77
C ILE A 461 -0.66 15.44 5.25
N VAL A 462 -0.20 14.57 6.16
CA VAL A 462 -0.31 14.80 7.61
C VAL A 462 0.68 15.86 8.10
N MET A 463 1.86 15.99 7.47
CA MET A 463 2.79 17.10 7.75
C MET A 463 2.19 18.46 7.34
N GLN A 464 1.40 18.51 6.27
CA GLN A 464 0.70 19.73 5.83
C GLN A 464 -0.47 20.16 6.72
N GLU A 465 -0.94 19.32 7.65
CA GLU A 465 -2.02 19.69 8.60
C GLU A 465 -1.55 20.76 9.60
N SER A 466 -0.30 20.69 10.06
CA SER A 466 0.30 21.73 10.92
C SER A 466 1.82 21.60 11.00
N GLU A 467 2.53 22.73 10.99
CA GLU A 467 3.96 22.78 11.29
C GLU A 467 4.25 22.20 12.69
N CYS A 468 3.39 22.50 13.68
CA CYS A 468 3.52 21.99 15.05
C CYS A 468 3.12 20.49 15.13
N PRO A 469 4.02 19.56 15.51
CA PRO A 469 3.71 18.13 15.54
C PRO A 469 2.49 17.79 16.41
N GLY A 470 2.36 18.40 17.59
CA GLY A 470 1.25 18.16 18.52
C GLY A 470 -0.16 18.50 18.00
N LYS A 471 -0.27 19.11 16.81
CA LYS A 471 -1.53 19.45 16.14
C LYS A 471 -1.82 18.60 14.89
N ARG A 472 -0.96 17.64 14.55
CA ARG A 472 -1.15 16.71 13.41
C ARG A 472 -1.97 15.49 13.81
N SER A 473 -2.62 14.84 12.84
CA SER A 473 -3.55 13.73 13.07
C SER A 473 -2.87 12.37 13.24
N ARG A 474 -1.65 12.19 12.74
CA ARG A 474 -0.77 11.05 13.04
C ARG A 474 0.65 11.52 13.32
N LEU A 475 1.38 10.75 14.12
CA LEU A 475 2.81 10.90 14.35
C LEU A 475 3.51 9.56 14.13
N TRP A 476 4.61 9.58 13.37
CA TRP A 476 5.48 8.43 13.08
C TRP A 476 6.98 8.78 13.18
N ASN A 477 7.33 10.07 13.12
CA ASN A 477 8.72 10.51 13.26
C ASN A 477 9.09 10.51 14.75
N CYS A 478 10.16 9.80 15.09
CA CYS A 478 10.57 9.55 16.47
C CYS A 478 10.85 10.83 17.27
N LYS A 479 11.40 11.89 16.64
CA LYS A 479 11.72 13.16 17.30
C LYS A 479 10.46 13.98 17.57
N ASP A 480 9.55 14.01 16.61
CA ASP A 480 8.25 14.67 16.74
C ASP A 480 7.40 14.01 17.84
N VAL A 481 7.45 12.66 17.93
CA VAL A 481 6.78 11.93 19.02
C VAL A 481 7.43 12.21 20.37
N GLU A 482 8.77 12.21 20.47
CA GLU A 482 9.45 12.57 21.72
C GLU A 482 9.10 14.00 22.15
N GLU A 483 9.11 14.99 21.24
CA GLU A 483 8.75 16.37 21.56
C GLU A 483 7.31 16.48 22.10
N VAL A 484 6.38 15.74 21.49
CA VAL A 484 4.96 15.79 21.87
C VAL A 484 4.70 15.12 23.22
N ILE A 485 5.28 13.94 23.46
CA ILE A 485 5.06 13.13 24.66
C ILE A 485 5.86 13.67 25.86
N ARG A 486 7.10 14.14 25.65
CA ARG A 486 8.00 14.59 26.72
C ARG A 486 7.61 15.96 27.28
N TYR A 487 7.07 16.84 26.44
CA TYR A 487 6.69 18.22 26.81
C TYR A 487 5.18 18.46 26.87
N ASP A 488 4.37 17.40 26.87
CA ASP A 488 2.91 17.45 27.02
C ASP A 488 2.21 18.44 26.05
N LYS A 489 2.65 18.38 24.79
CA LYS A 489 2.16 19.20 23.66
C LYS A 489 1.03 18.50 22.87
N GLY A 490 0.53 17.37 23.37
CA GLY A 490 -0.54 16.61 22.74
C GLY A 490 -1.86 17.39 22.64
N THR A 491 -2.64 17.13 21.60
CA THR A 491 -3.99 17.68 21.43
C THR A 491 -4.97 16.58 21.00
N ASP A 492 -6.27 16.90 21.09
CA ASP A 492 -7.37 16.03 20.68
C ASP A 492 -7.49 15.85 19.15
N LEU A 493 -6.54 16.38 18.37
CA LEU A 493 -6.39 16.13 16.94
C LEU A 493 -5.63 14.84 16.64
N ILE A 494 -4.76 14.39 17.55
CA ILE A 494 -3.89 13.22 17.36
C ILE A 494 -4.74 11.95 17.43
N LYS A 495 -4.78 11.18 16.33
CA LYS A 495 -5.51 9.92 16.18
C LYS A 495 -4.63 8.68 16.28
N GLY A 496 -3.32 8.79 16.07
CA GLY A 496 -2.42 7.64 16.05
C GLY A 496 -0.95 8.02 16.21
N ILE A 497 -0.22 7.22 16.98
CA ILE A 497 1.21 7.36 17.26
C ILE A 497 1.92 6.04 16.93
N LYS A 498 3.01 6.13 16.17
CA LYS A 498 3.96 5.04 15.90
C LYS A 498 5.37 5.49 16.25
N VAL A 499 6.16 4.60 16.85
CA VAL A 499 7.60 4.79 17.07
C VAL A 499 8.32 3.49 16.76
N ASP A 500 9.35 3.56 15.92
CA ASP A 500 10.30 2.48 15.74
C ASP A 500 11.53 2.71 16.62
N MET A 501 11.76 1.82 17.58
CA MET A 501 12.84 1.97 18.56
C MET A 501 14.24 1.61 18.01
N THR A 502 14.37 1.37 16.69
CA THR A 502 15.68 1.42 16.00
C THR A 502 16.31 2.81 16.08
N GLU A 503 15.53 3.87 15.91
CA GLU A 503 16.03 5.25 15.78
C GLU A 503 16.25 5.96 17.14
N VAL A 504 15.86 5.33 18.25
CA VAL A 504 15.76 5.97 19.57
C VAL A 504 16.41 5.10 20.66
N ASP A 505 17.26 5.68 21.50
CA ASP A 505 17.88 4.98 22.63
C ASP A 505 17.03 4.98 23.91
N SER A 506 16.24 6.05 24.14
CA SER A 506 15.24 6.10 25.21
C SER A 506 14.12 7.10 24.89
N LEU A 507 12.86 6.70 25.06
CA LEU A 507 11.73 7.64 25.14
C LEU A 507 11.57 8.14 26.59
N GLN A 508 11.30 9.43 26.77
CA GLN A 508 10.94 10.02 28.05
C GLN A 508 9.49 10.50 28.02
N PHE A 509 8.73 10.21 29.08
CA PHE A 509 7.29 10.42 29.14
C PHE A 509 6.94 11.44 30.23
N CYS A 510 6.03 12.38 29.93
CA CYS A 510 5.30 13.08 30.98
C CYS A 510 4.14 12.20 31.46
N ALA A 511 3.81 12.23 32.76
CA ALA A 511 2.70 11.46 33.32
C ALA A 511 1.34 11.78 32.65
N THR A 512 1.16 13.05 32.27
CA THR A 512 -0.06 13.59 31.65
C THR A 512 -0.09 13.44 30.11
N ALA A 513 0.95 12.86 29.50
CA ALA A 513 1.23 13.03 28.06
C ALA A 513 0.08 12.64 27.11
N PHE A 514 -0.75 11.67 27.48
CA PHE A 514 -1.89 11.23 26.68
C PHE A 514 -3.24 11.80 27.14
N GLU A 515 -3.32 12.50 28.28
CA GLU A 515 -4.58 12.99 28.87
C GLU A 515 -5.36 13.89 27.90
N LYS A 516 -4.66 14.80 27.21
CA LYS A 516 -5.27 15.72 26.22
C LYS A 516 -5.62 15.05 24.89
N MET A 517 -5.14 13.83 24.64
CA MET A 517 -5.27 13.14 23.34
C MET A 517 -6.55 12.29 23.26
N HIS A 518 -7.70 12.86 23.63
CA HIS A 518 -8.98 12.12 23.77
C HIS A 518 -9.46 11.36 22.51
N LYS A 519 -8.90 11.65 21.32
CA LYS A 519 -9.21 10.94 20.06
C LYS A 519 -8.12 9.97 19.59
N LEU A 520 -7.14 9.66 20.44
CA LEU A 520 -6.05 8.74 20.11
C LEU A 520 -6.57 7.29 20.03
N ARG A 521 -6.51 6.70 18.84
CA ARG A 521 -7.01 5.35 18.54
C ARG A 521 -5.91 4.30 18.50
N TYR A 522 -4.67 4.70 18.19
CA TYR A 522 -3.57 3.77 17.93
C TYR A 522 -2.29 4.22 18.63
N ILE A 523 -1.69 3.35 19.45
CA ILE A 523 -0.32 3.48 19.97
C ILE A 523 0.46 2.27 19.49
N ASN A 524 1.60 2.48 18.83
CA ASN A 524 2.48 1.43 18.33
C ASN A 524 3.95 1.78 18.58
N ILE A 525 4.43 1.49 19.79
CA ILE A 525 5.84 1.59 20.16
C ILE A 525 6.44 0.19 20.04
N SER A 526 7.32 -0.01 19.05
CA SER A 526 7.84 -1.34 18.70
C SER A 526 9.35 -1.38 18.54
N PHE A 527 9.97 -2.50 18.95
CA PHE A 527 11.37 -2.81 18.66
C PHE A 527 11.47 -3.86 17.55
N PRO A 528 12.57 -3.90 16.78
CA PRO A 528 12.92 -5.08 16.00
C PRO A 528 13.29 -6.23 16.95
N GLU A 529 12.88 -7.46 16.61
CA GLU A 529 12.99 -8.63 17.50
C GLU A 529 14.42 -8.89 17.99
N LYS A 530 15.43 -8.59 17.15
CA LYS A 530 16.85 -8.71 17.48
C LYS A 530 17.35 -7.75 18.58
N MET A 531 16.59 -6.71 18.92
CA MET A 531 16.96 -5.72 19.96
C MET A 531 16.16 -5.82 21.26
N LEU A 532 15.07 -6.60 21.32
CA LEU A 532 14.23 -6.77 22.53
C LEU A 532 15.04 -7.23 23.76
N TRP A 533 16.14 -7.95 23.53
CA TRP A 533 17.03 -8.48 24.57
C TRP A 533 18.12 -7.49 25.03
N LEU A 534 18.26 -6.33 24.38
CA LEU A 534 19.42 -5.44 24.51
C LEU A 534 19.11 -4.03 25.07
N LYS A 535 17.89 -3.51 24.86
CA LYS A 535 17.49 -2.17 25.34
C LYS A 535 16.52 -2.26 26.54
N LYS A 536 16.88 -1.63 27.67
CA LYS A 536 15.93 -1.28 28.74
C LYS A 536 15.37 0.11 28.47
N LEU A 537 14.04 0.26 28.43
CA LEU A 537 13.40 1.58 28.46
C LEU A 537 13.50 2.19 29.86
N TYR A 538 14.28 3.25 30.00
CA TYR A 538 14.38 4.04 31.23
C TYR A 538 13.22 5.04 31.32
N ALA A 539 12.05 4.56 31.77
CA ALA A 539 10.94 5.41 32.18
C ALA A 539 11.31 6.14 33.49
N ASN A 540 12.08 7.23 33.36
CA ASN A 540 12.46 8.05 34.50
C ASN A 540 11.24 8.77 35.08
N GLN A 541 10.98 8.54 36.37
CA GLN A 541 10.11 9.35 37.25
C GLN A 541 8.57 9.19 37.13
N VAL A 542 8.04 8.12 36.53
CA VAL A 542 6.59 7.81 36.62
C VAL A 542 6.31 6.31 36.75
N ASP A 543 5.46 5.91 37.71
CA ASP A 543 5.05 4.51 37.95
C ASP A 543 3.84 4.04 37.10
N SER A 544 3.08 4.97 36.51
CA SER A 544 1.85 4.74 35.73
C SER A 544 1.67 5.83 34.65
N ILE A 545 0.78 5.62 33.67
CA ILE A 545 0.46 6.64 32.65
C ILE A 545 -0.99 6.52 32.19
N PHE A 546 -1.70 7.64 32.08
CA PHE A 546 -3.08 7.64 31.58
C PHE A 546 -3.16 7.14 30.12
N LEU A 547 -4.21 6.41 29.78
CA LEU A 547 -4.48 5.90 28.42
C LEU A 547 -5.86 6.39 27.95
N PRO A 548 -6.05 6.84 26.69
CA PRO A 548 -7.36 7.34 26.26
C PRO A 548 -8.41 6.26 26.00
N ASP A 549 -9.66 6.50 26.41
CA ASP A 549 -10.81 5.59 26.21
C ASP A 549 -11.12 5.25 24.74
N GLU A 550 -10.65 6.05 23.77
CA GLU A 550 -10.81 5.79 22.34
C GLU A 550 -9.71 4.89 21.75
N LEU A 551 -8.83 4.32 22.57
CA LEU A 551 -7.76 3.42 22.13
C LEU A 551 -8.34 2.11 21.53
N ARG A 552 -8.12 1.89 20.23
CA ARG A 552 -8.49 0.68 19.48
C ARG A 552 -7.35 -0.33 19.37
N PHE A 553 -6.10 0.14 19.36
CA PHE A 553 -4.89 -0.69 19.30
C PHE A 553 -3.79 -0.12 20.20
N LEU A 554 -3.25 -0.97 21.07
CA LEU A 554 -2.05 -0.73 21.83
C LEU A 554 -1.00 -1.80 21.51
N ARG A 555 0.12 -1.42 20.89
CA ARG A 555 1.40 -2.13 20.99
C ARG A 555 2.40 -1.24 21.73
N TRP A 556 3.00 -1.78 22.78
CA TRP A 556 4.06 -1.14 23.53
C TRP A 556 5.03 -2.22 24.01
N ASP A 557 6.00 -2.51 23.15
CA ASP A 557 7.08 -3.45 23.46
C ASP A 557 7.97 -2.87 24.58
N VAL A 558 8.43 -3.73 25.49
CA VAL A 558 9.18 -3.37 26.71
C VAL A 558 8.41 -2.35 27.58
N TYR A 559 7.10 -2.58 27.76
CA TYR A 559 6.22 -1.75 28.58
C TYR A 559 6.78 -1.59 30.02
N PRO A 560 7.08 -0.37 30.50
CA PRO A 560 7.88 -0.18 31.70
C PRO A 560 7.08 -0.22 33.02
N PHE A 561 5.78 0.05 32.96
CA PHE A 561 4.90 0.20 34.12
C PHE A 561 4.42 -1.15 34.69
N LYS A 562 3.92 -1.14 35.94
CA LYS A 562 3.55 -2.37 36.69
C LYS A 562 2.19 -2.97 36.30
N SER A 563 1.30 -2.15 35.76
CA SER A 563 0.00 -2.54 35.21
C SER A 563 -0.44 -1.51 34.16
N LEU A 564 -1.46 -1.85 33.38
CA LEU A 564 -2.25 -0.84 32.68
C LEU A 564 -2.98 0.02 33.73
N SER A 565 -2.93 1.34 33.53
CA SER A 565 -3.59 2.34 34.38
C SER A 565 -5.10 2.41 34.09
N ASP A 566 -5.85 3.15 34.89
CA ASP A 566 -7.31 3.24 34.77
C ASP A 566 -7.71 3.97 33.46
N PHE A 567 -8.27 3.23 32.51
CA PHE A 567 -8.96 3.72 31.31
C PHE A 567 -10.07 2.73 30.92
N ASN A 568 -10.96 3.11 30.00
CA ASN A 568 -12.06 2.24 29.55
C ASN A 568 -11.67 1.40 28.32
N PRO A 569 -11.39 0.08 28.46
CA PRO A 569 -10.95 -0.76 27.35
C PRO A 569 -12.07 -1.22 26.41
N LYS A 570 -13.31 -0.72 26.55
CA LYS A 570 -14.47 -1.07 25.69
C LYS A 570 -14.20 -0.95 24.21
N ASN A 571 -13.34 -0.01 23.83
CA ASN A 571 -12.96 0.26 22.45
C ASN A 571 -11.76 -0.60 21.97
N LEU A 572 -11.00 -1.22 22.88
CA LEU A 572 -9.74 -1.90 22.57
C LEU A 572 -9.98 -3.20 21.80
N VAL A 573 -9.33 -3.34 20.65
CA VAL A 573 -9.42 -4.52 19.76
C VAL A 573 -8.19 -5.40 19.90
N VAL A 574 -7.02 -4.78 20.13
CA VAL A 574 -5.70 -5.43 20.17
C VAL A 574 -4.86 -4.83 21.29
N LEU A 575 -4.27 -5.70 22.11
CA LEU A 575 -3.32 -5.38 23.16
C LEU A 575 -2.03 -6.19 22.98
N LYS A 576 -0.86 -5.54 22.85
CA LYS A 576 0.46 -6.18 22.72
C LYS A 576 1.49 -5.50 23.61
N LEU A 577 1.95 -6.17 24.65
CA LEU A 577 2.89 -5.65 25.66
C LEU A 577 4.08 -6.60 25.81
N LEU A 578 4.73 -6.91 24.68
CA LEU A 578 5.84 -7.87 24.61
C LEU A 578 6.98 -7.45 25.53
N HIS A 579 7.54 -8.38 26.32
CA HIS A 579 8.59 -8.11 27.32
C HIS A 579 8.22 -7.03 28.36
N GLY A 580 6.93 -6.84 28.66
CA GLY A 580 6.46 -5.90 29.67
C GLY A 580 6.92 -6.23 31.10
N ASN A 581 7.11 -5.18 31.89
CA ASN A 581 7.59 -5.23 33.28
C ASN A 581 6.47 -5.47 34.31
N MET A 582 5.23 -5.64 33.85
CA MET A 582 4.02 -5.74 34.67
C MET A 582 4.04 -6.94 35.62
N ASP A 583 3.39 -6.81 36.79
CA ASP A 583 3.07 -7.95 37.64
C ASP A 583 1.58 -8.34 37.64
N GLN A 584 0.70 -7.43 37.23
CA GLN A 584 -0.70 -7.69 36.86
C GLN A 584 -1.07 -6.93 35.57
N LEU A 585 -1.93 -7.50 34.72
CA LEU A 585 -2.29 -6.86 33.44
C LEU A 585 -3.09 -5.56 33.65
N TRP A 586 -4.15 -5.64 34.44
CA TRP A 586 -5.05 -4.55 34.82
C TRP A 586 -5.63 -4.82 36.22
N ASN A 587 -6.29 -3.81 36.78
CA ASN A 587 -6.90 -3.85 38.12
C ASN A 587 -8.12 -4.80 38.16
N GLU A 588 -8.51 -5.23 39.35
CA GLU A 588 -9.75 -6.00 39.58
C GLU A 588 -10.94 -5.03 39.62
N ASP A 589 -11.69 -4.94 38.52
CA ASP A 589 -12.94 -4.16 38.40
C ASP A 589 -13.96 -4.94 37.55
N ASP A 590 -15.03 -5.43 38.18
CA ASP A 590 -15.92 -6.45 37.63
C ASP A 590 -16.82 -5.98 36.47
N ASP A 591 -17.04 -4.66 36.35
CA ASP A 591 -17.86 -4.05 35.30
C ASP A 591 -17.06 -3.70 34.02
N MET A 592 -15.77 -4.09 33.93
CA MET A 592 -14.93 -3.82 32.76
C MET A 592 -15.47 -4.40 31.45
N ASN A 593 -16.07 -3.54 30.63
CA ASN A 593 -16.47 -3.88 29.28
C ASN A 593 -15.24 -4.02 28.37
N ILE A 594 -14.98 -5.24 27.91
CA ILE A 594 -13.89 -5.59 26.97
C ILE A 594 -14.42 -6.36 25.74
N THR A 595 -15.70 -6.15 25.36
CA THR A 595 -16.37 -7.00 24.36
C THR A 595 -15.78 -6.91 22.96
N ASN A 596 -15.02 -5.86 22.62
CA ASN A 596 -14.40 -5.67 21.31
C ASN A 596 -13.00 -6.28 21.18
N LEU A 597 -12.42 -6.76 22.29
CA LEU A 597 -11.05 -7.27 22.35
C LEU A 597 -10.93 -8.61 21.60
N ARG A 598 -9.93 -8.73 20.72
CA ARG A 598 -9.74 -9.87 19.80
C ARG A 598 -8.35 -10.51 19.90
N GLU A 599 -7.32 -9.74 20.26
CA GLU A 599 -5.96 -10.24 20.44
C GLU A 599 -5.33 -9.63 21.69
N ILE A 600 -4.79 -10.48 22.57
CA ILE A 600 -3.94 -10.11 23.70
C ILE A 600 -2.60 -10.84 23.51
N ASP A 601 -1.49 -10.10 23.59
CA ASP A 601 -0.15 -10.65 23.58
C ASP A 601 0.72 -10.00 24.66
N VAL A 602 0.98 -10.73 25.73
CA VAL A 602 1.83 -10.33 26.86
C VAL A 602 3.07 -11.21 26.93
N SER A 603 3.48 -11.81 25.80
CA SER A 603 4.61 -12.72 25.75
C SER A 603 5.90 -12.09 26.31
N TYR A 604 6.64 -12.91 27.06
CA TYR A 604 7.88 -12.60 27.78
C TYR A 604 7.75 -11.55 28.90
N CYS A 605 6.53 -11.27 29.38
CA CYS A 605 6.31 -10.53 30.64
C CYS A 605 6.73 -11.40 31.85
N LYS A 606 8.03 -11.51 32.10
CA LYS A 606 8.59 -12.42 33.12
C LYS A 606 8.09 -12.16 34.55
N ASN A 607 7.65 -10.93 34.85
CA ASN A 607 7.15 -10.52 36.17
C ASN A 607 5.63 -10.76 36.35
N LEU A 608 4.89 -11.06 35.28
CA LEU A 608 3.43 -11.17 35.30
C LEU A 608 2.99 -12.39 36.11
N LYS A 609 2.14 -12.19 37.13
CA LYS A 609 1.69 -13.24 38.06
C LYS A 609 0.26 -13.71 37.79
N LYS A 610 -0.61 -12.78 37.37
CA LYS A 610 -2.07 -12.93 37.21
C LYS A 610 -2.62 -12.15 36.01
N ILE A 611 -3.78 -12.55 35.48
CA ILE A 611 -4.53 -11.84 34.43
C ILE A 611 -6.02 -11.82 34.81
N HIS A 612 -6.41 -10.85 35.66
CA HIS A 612 -7.75 -10.75 36.25
C HIS A 612 -8.90 -10.71 35.21
N ASN A 613 -10.01 -11.38 35.55
CA ASN A 613 -11.33 -11.41 34.88
C ASN A 613 -11.34 -11.04 33.38
N LEU A 614 -11.29 -12.06 32.51
CA LEU A 614 -11.48 -11.92 31.06
C LEU A 614 -12.91 -12.32 30.59
N SER A 615 -13.88 -12.44 31.50
CA SER A 615 -15.23 -12.97 31.19
C SER A 615 -16.03 -12.10 30.19
N GLY A 616 -15.77 -10.79 30.15
CA GLY A 616 -16.35 -9.85 29.19
C GLY A 616 -15.77 -9.95 27.77
N ALA A 617 -14.65 -10.64 27.58
CA ALA A 617 -13.89 -10.67 26.31
C ALA A 617 -14.48 -11.67 25.29
N ILE A 618 -15.80 -11.62 25.08
CA ILE A 618 -16.57 -12.61 24.28
C ILE A 618 -16.13 -12.73 22.81
N ASN A 619 -15.38 -11.77 22.27
CA ASN A 619 -14.82 -11.80 20.91
C ASN A 619 -13.31 -12.16 20.86
N LEU A 620 -12.70 -12.52 21.99
CA LEU A 620 -11.28 -12.85 22.09
C LEU A 620 -10.93 -14.07 21.23
N LYS A 621 -9.97 -13.89 20.32
CA LYS A 621 -9.54 -14.93 19.36
C LYS A 621 -8.17 -15.49 19.66
N LEU A 622 -7.35 -14.71 20.36
CA LEU A 622 -5.93 -14.96 20.48
C LEU A 622 -5.43 -14.40 21.81
N LEU A 623 -4.89 -15.27 22.65
CA LEU A 623 -4.26 -14.91 23.91
C LEU A 623 -2.87 -15.58 23.97
N ARG A 624 -1.81 -14.78 23.94
CA ARG A 624 -0.41 -15.23 24.06
C ARG A 624 0.21 -14.68 25.33
N CYS A 625 0.74 -15.58 26.16
CA CYS A 625 1.53 -15.29 27.36
C CYS A 625 2.84 -16.10 27.32
N ILE A 626 3.42 -16.29 26.13
CA ILE A 626 4.58 -17.17 25.90
C ILE A 626 5.74 -16.72 26.79
N GLY A 627 6.37 -17.61 27.56
CA GLY A 627 7.50 -17.29 28.42
C GLY A 627 7.19 -16.33 29.59
N CYS A 628 5.94 -16.27 30.07
CA CYS A 628 5.61 -15.53 31.31
C CYS A 628 6.00 -16.36 32.54
N GLU A 629 7.30 -16.34 32.87
CA GLU A 629 7.92 -17.26 33.84
C GLU A 629 7.28 -17.23 35.24
N SER A 630 6.75 -16.08 35.68
CA SER A 630 6.08 -15.90 36.98
C SER A 630 4.57 -16.15 36.98
N LEU A 631 3.95 -16.48 35.83
CA LEU A 631 2.50 -16.63 35.72
C LEU A 631 2.04 -17.86 36.52
N VAL A 632 1.27 -17.65 37.60
CA VAL A 632 0.78 -18.73 38.48
C VAL A 632 -0.62 -19.18 38.08
N GLU A 633 -1.45 -18.22 37.65
CA GLU A 633 -2.86 -18.39 37.33
C GLU A 633 -3.28 -17.35 36.28
N LEU A 634 -4.39 -17.61 35.58
CA LEU A 634 -5.02 -16.62 34.72
C LEU A 634 -5.98 -15.77 35.56
N TRP A 635 -7.19 -16.28 35.77
CA TRP A 635 -8.30 -15.65 36.51
C TRP A 635 -8.99 -16.66 37.45
N ASN A 636 -9.95 -16.22 38.26
CA ASN A 636 -10.52 -16.98 39.37
C ASN A 636 -11.63 -17.97 38.93
N GLU A 637 -11.99 -18.90 39.81
CA GLU A 637 -13.00 -19.93 39.53
C GLU A 637 -14.45 -19.34 39.47
N ASP A 638 -14.73 -18.25 40.20
CA ASP A 638 -16.02 -17.55 40.17
C ASP A 638 -16.26 -16.80 38.83
N ASP A 639 -15.22 -16.18 38.27
CA ASP A 639 -15.25 -15.49 36.95
C ASP A 639 -15.76 -16.43 35.84
N HIS A 640 -15.42 -17.71 35.95
CA HIS A 640 -15.83 -18.75 35.01
C HIS A 640 -17.35 -18.98 35.03
N ILE A 641 -18.01 -18.89 36.19
CA ILE A 641 -19.46 -19.05 36.32
C ILE A 641 -20.20 -17.89 35.64
N LEU A 642 -19.67 -16.66 35.74
CA LEU A 642 -20.19 -15.49 35.04
C LEU A 642 -19.98 -15.62 33.52
N MET A 643 -18.79 -16.01 33.08
CA MET A 643 -18.48 -16.24 31.68
C MET A 643 -19.39 -17.32 31.06
N LEU A 644 -19.63 -18.44 31.75
CA LEU A 644 -20.51 -19.50 31.26
C LEU A 644 -21.97 -19.04 31.08
N LYS A 645 -22.47 -18.15 31.95
CA LYS A 645 -23.82 -17.56 31.84
C LYS A 645 -23.92 -16.59 30.67
N ASN A 646 -22.95 -15.71 30.47
CA ASN A 646 -22.99 -14.73 29.39
C ASN A 646 -22.89 -15.38 27.99
N ASN A 647 -22.21 -16.52 27.88
CA ASN A 647 -22.06 -17.27 26.63
C ASN A 647 -23.27 -18.15 26.25
N THR A 648 -24.41 -18.11 26.94
CA THR A 648 -25.62 -18.85 26.53
C THR A 648 -26.47 -18.13 25.48
N ASN A 649 -26.27 -16.82 25.29
CA ASN A 649 -27.03 -15.99 24.34
C ASN A 649 -26.37 -15.89 22.95
N ILE A 650 -25.35 -16.70 22.66
CA ILE A 650 -24.74 -16.69 21.32
C ILE A 650 -25.66 -17.40 20.33
N VAL A 651 -25.79 -16.80 19.14
CA VAL A 651 -26.58 -17.26 18.00
C VAL A 651 -26.36 -18.75 17.71
N SER A 652 -27.43 -19.41 17.24
CA SER A 652 -27.53 -20.85 16.98
C SER A 652 -26.22 -21.53 16.59
N ILE A 653 -25.94 -22.68 17.22
CA ILE A 653 -24.70 -23.46 17.03
C ILE A 653 -24.44 -23.76 15.54
N GLN A 654 -25.49 -23.92 14.71
CA GLN A 654 -25.38 -24.03 13.25
C GLN A 654 -24.61 -22.87 12.58
N GLU A 655 -24.82 -21.62 13.00
CA GLU A 655 -24.17 -20.46 12.38
C GLU A 655 -22.68 -20.38 12.75
N LEU A 656 -22.34 -20.76 14.00
CA LEU A 656 -20.95 -20.90 14.46
C LEU A 656 -20.20 -22.11 13.86
N ILE A 657 -20.88 -23.01 13.15
CA ILE A 657 -20.27 -24.13 12.40
C ILE A 657 -19.94 -23.69 10.96
N ASN A 658 -20.68 -22.72 10.40
CA ASN A 658 -20.47 -22.26 9.03
C ASN A 658 -19.32 -21.23 8.88
N LEU A 659 -18.86 -20.61 9.97
CA LEU A 659 -17.74 -19.63 9.96
C LEU A 659 -16.36 -20.33 9.95
N ARG A 660 -16.02 -20.98 8.83
CA ARG A 660 -14.80 -21.79 8.63
C ARG A 660 -13.45 -21.03 8.67
N GLU A 661 -13.45 -19.70 8.81
CA GLU A 661 -12.26 -18.85 8.61
C GLU A 661 -11.51 -18.45 9.91
N ILE A 662 -11.88 -18.96 11.08
CA ILE A 662 -11.47 -18.35 12.36
C ILE A 662 -10.82 -19.38 13.31
N TYR A 663 -9.49 -19.47 13.26
CA TYR A 663 -8.68 -20.21 14.22
C TYR A 663 -8.55 -19.42 15.54
N TYR A 664 -8.92 -20.03 16.67
CA TYR A 664 -8.84 -19.44 18.01
C TYR A 664 -7.69 -20.11 18.80
N SER A 665 -6.70 -19.36 19.28
CA SER A 665 -5.49 -19.92 19.92
C SER A 665 -5.12 -19.28 21.27
N LEU A 666 -4.93 -20.12 22.28
CA LEU A 666 -4.37 -19.77 23.59
C LEU A 666 -2.97 -20.39 23.70
N ARG A 667 -1.95 -19.58 23.97
CA ARG A 667 -0.55 -20.04 24.15
C ARG A 667 0.06 -19.53 25.44
N LEU A 668 0.40 -20.44 26.34
CA LEU A 668 1.05 -20.21 27.63
C LEU A 668 2.40 -20.95 27.70
N ASN A 669 3.00 -21.32 26.56
CA ASN A 669 4.20 -22.15 26.58
C ASN A 669 5.38 -21.44 27.25
N GLY A 670 6.11 -22.13 28.12
CA GLY A 670 7.17 -21.56 28.96
C GLY A 670 6.67 -20.79 30.20
N CYS A 671 5.38 -20.88 30.56
CA CYS A 671 4.88 -20.38 31.85
C CYS A 671 5.29 -21.33 33.00
N TYR A 672 6.56 -21.32 33.36
CA TYR A 672 7.14 -22.26 34.34
C TYR A 672 6.53 -22.19 35.75
N SER A 673 5.72 -21.18 36.09
CA SER A 673 5.04 -21.10 37.40
C SER A 673 3.60 -21.64 37.39
N LEU A 674 3.03 -21.92 36.22
CA LEU A 674 1.66 -22.40 36.06
C LEU A 674 1.58 -23.89 36.45
N LYS A 675 0.84 -24.19 37.53
CA LYS A 675 0.70 -25.55 38.10
C LYS A 675 -0.68 -26.20 37.93
N LYS A 676 -1.74 -25.39 37.84
CA LYS A 676 -3.11 -25.86 37.58
C LYS A 676 -3.37 -25.84 36.07
N PHE A 677 -4.15 -26.80 35.57
CA PHE A 677 -4.75 -26.69 34.24
C PHE A 677 -5.72 -25.48 34.21
N PRO A 678 -5.59 -24.54 33.26
CA PRO A 678 -6.40 -23.32 33.25
C PRO A 678 -7.87 -23.58 32.90
N GLN A 679 -8.76 -22.74 33.43
CA GLN A 679 -10.16 -22.68 32.98
C GLN A 679 -10.22 -21.85 31.68
N VAL A 680 -10.33 -22.52 30.53
CA VAL A 680 -10.19 -21.88 29.20
C VAL A 680 -11.57 -21.56 28.60
N PRO A 681 -11.77 -20.39 27.93
CA PRO A 681 -13.03 -20.05 27.29
C PRO A 681 -13.42 -21.01 26.16
N ARG A 682 -14.73 -21.15 25.90
CA ARG A 682 -15.30 -22.11 24.95
C ARG A 682 -14.84 -22.07 23.47
N PRO A 683 -14.42 -20.94 22.85
CA PRO A 683 -14.19 -20.92 21.41
C PRO A 683 -12.80 -21.42 20.96
N PHE A 684 -11.86 -21.66 21.89
CA PHE A 684 -10.47 -22.00 21.56
C PHE A 684 -10.33 -23.40 20.90
N CYS A 685 -9.85 -23.43 19.64
CA CYS A 685 -9.54 -24.67 18.94
C CYS A 685 -8.08 -25.12 19.09
N SER A 686 -7.23 -24.28 19.68
CA SER A 686 -5.79 -24.52 19.83
C SER A 686 -5.29 -24.06 21.19
N LEU A 687 -4.72 -24.99 21.96
CA LEU A 687 -4.23 -24.74 23.33
C LEU A 687 -2.79 -25.23 23.45
N ASP A 688 -1.87 -24.32 23.76
CA ASP A 688 -0.46 -24.61 24.02
C ASP A 688 -0.10 -24.31 25.48
N LEU A 689 0.26 -25.37 26.20
CA LEU A 689 0.61 -25.43 27.63
C LEU A 689 1.98 -26.08 27.83
N SER A 690 2.82 -26.09 26.79
CA SER A 690 4.15 -26.69 26.81
C SER A 690 5.08 -25.98 27.81
N GLU A 691 6.08 -26.67 28.37
CA GLU A 691 7.06 -26.11 29.32
C GLU A 691 6.43 -25.48 30.59
N THR A 692 5.23 -25.92 30.98
CA THR A 692 4.56 -25.54 32.24
C THR A 692 4.86 -26.54 33.38
N LYS A 693 4.43 -26.21 34.62
CA LYS A 693 4.47 -27.14 35.76
C LYS A 693 3.10 -27.79 36.05
N ILE A 694 2.23 -27.87 35.05
CA ILE A 694 0.94 -28.56 35.16
C ILE A 694 1.17 -30.06 35.38
N GLU A 695 0.62 -30.63 36.45
CA GLU A 695 0.81 -32.06 36.81
C GLU A 695 -0.33 -32.97 36.34
N GLU A 696 -1.52 -32.41 36.06
CA GLU A 696 -2.68 -33.14 35.55
C GLU A 696 -3.51 -32.27 34.59
N VAL A 697 -4.11 -32.89 33.58
CA VAL A 697 -5.15 -32.25 32.74
C VAL A 697 -6.50 -32.52 33.39
N SER A 698 -7.13 -31.48 33.93
CA SER A 698 -8.34 -31.60 34.75
C SER A 698 -9.61 -31.80 33.92
N ASP A 699 -10.71 -32.13 34.60
CA ASP A 699 -12.02 -32.41 33.99
C ASP A 699 -12.64 -31.25 33.20
N SER A 700 -12.16 -30.00 33.37
CA SER A 700 -12.66 -28.85 32.60
C SER A 700 -12.34 -28.93 31.11
N ILE A 701 -11.40 -29.79 30.70
CA ILE A 701 -11.15 -30.09 29.27
C ILE A 701 -12.42 -30.47 28.51
N ARG A 702 -13.42 -31.07 29.18
CA ARG A 702 -14.73 -31.44 28.59
C ARG A 702 -15.48 -30.26 27.95
N ASP A 703 -15.28 -29.05 28.45
CA ASP A 703 -16.05 -27.86 28.06
C ASP A 703 -15.46 -27.22 26.77
N LEU A 704 -14.24 -27.63 26.39
CA LEU A 704 -13.48 -27.17 25.23
C LEU A 704 -13.84 -27.94 23.94
N HIS A 705 -15.12 -28.22 23.72
CA HIS A 705 -15.67 -29.02 22.62
C HIS A 705 -15.14 -28.73 21.20
N LYS A 706 -14.61 -27.52 20.92
CA LYS A 706 -13.97 -27.15 19.63
C LYS A 706 -12.45 -27.37 19.57
N LEU A 707 -11.82 -27.92 20.61
CA LEU A 707 -10.36 -28.09 20.70
C LEU A 707 -9.85 -29.14 19.70
N GLU A 708 -9.13 -28.68 18.67
CA GLU A 708 -8.51 -29.52 17.65
C GLU A 708 -7.07 -29.93 18.01
N THR A 709 -6.37 -29.07 18.77
CA THR A 709 -4.93 -29.18 19.03
C THR A 709 -4.59 -28.83 20.47
N LEU A 710 -3.89 -29.73 21.17
CA LEU A 710 -3.40 -29.57 22.53
C LEU A 710 -1.90 -29.87 22.61
N TRP A 711 -1.08 -28.89 23.01
CA TRP A 711 0.36 -29.08 23.26
C TRP A 711 0.64 -29.01 24.77
N LEU A 712 1.34 -30.01 25.30
CA LEU A 712 1.75 -30.15 26.70
C LEU A 712 3.23 -30.54 26.82
N GLY A 713 4.02 -30.46 25.73
CA GLY A 713 5.41 -30.91 25.68
C GLY A 713 6.28 -30.29 26.78
N LYS A 714 7.20 -31.07 27.35
CA LYS A 714 8.11 -30.74 28.46
C LYS A 714 7.42 -30.30 29.77
N SER A 715 6.09 -30.46 29.89
CA SER A 715 5.36 -30.16 31.13
C SER A 715 5.60 -31.22 32.23
N LYS A 716 4.74 -31.24 33.27
CA LYS A 716 4.80 -32.24 34.36
C LYS A 716 3.58 -33.16 34.41
N VAL A 717 2.80 -33.22 33.32
CA VAL A 717 1.57 -34.01 33.24
C VAL A 717 1.87 -35.50 33.42
N LYS A 718 1.38 -36.06 34.53
CA LYS A 718 1.41 -37.51 34.83
C LYS A 718 0.16 -38.23 34.37
N LYS A 719 -0.97 -37.50 34.28
CA LYS A 719 -2.29 -38.03 33.99
C LYS A 719 -3.13 -37.04 33.18
N VAL A 720 -3.86 -37.58 32.19
CA VAL A 720 -4.84 -36.84 31.40
C VAL A 720 -6.25 -37.27 31.82
N SER A 721 -7.18 -36.33 32.02
CA SER A 721 -8.58 -36.67 32.33
C SER A 721 -9.23 -37.46 31.19
N ILE A 722 -9.97 -38.51 31.55
CA ILE A 722 -10.82 -39.31 30.65
C ILE A 722 -11.88 -38.47 29.92
N ASN A 723 -12.16 -37.25 30.38
CA ASN A 723 -13.03 -36.33 29.66
C ASN A 723 -12.47 -35.85 28.31
N ILE A 724 -11.19 -36.06 28.03
CA ILE A 724 -10.60 -35.83 26.69
C ILE A 724 -11.30 -36.66 25.60
N LEU A 725 -11.92 -37.80 25.95
CA LEU A 725 -12.74 -38.63 25.06
C LEU A 725 -14.01 -37.93 24.54
N LYS A 726 -14.40 -36.79 25.13
CA LYS A 726 -15.58 -36.00 24.75
C LYS A 726 -15.25 -34.90 23.74
N LEU A 727 -13.99 -34.77 23.33
CA LEU A 727 -13.55 -33.79 22.35
C LEU A 727 -13.63 -34.36 20.93
N GLU A 728 -14.82 -34.31 20.35
CA GLU A 728 -15.13 -34.80 18.98
C GLU A 728 -14.21 -34.21 17.89
N PHE A 729 -13.65 -33.03 18.14
CA PHE A 729 -12.79 -32.31 17.20
C PHE A 729 -11.28 -32.49 17.45
N LEU A 730 -10.87 -33.13 18.56
CA LEU A 730 -9.45 -33.24 18.91
C LEU A 730 -8.71 -34.17 17.94
N ARG A 731 -7.72 -33.61 17.23
CA ARG A 731 -6.91 -34.32 16.25
C ARG A 731 -5.45 -34.44 16.66
N LYS A 732 -4.93 -33.46 17.40
CA LYS A 732 -3.50 -33.30 17.65
C LYS A 732 -3.19 -33.16 19.14
N LEU A 733 -2.33 -34.04 19.66
CA LEU A 733 -1.83 -34.01 21.04
C LEU A 733 -0.31 -34.17 21.04
N ASP A 734 0.37 -33.28 21.77
CA ASP A 734 1.77 -33.47 22.14
C ASP A 734 1.92 -33.55 23.67
N LEU A 735 2.58 -34.61 24.11
CA LEU A 735 2.95 -34.91 25.50
C LEU A 735 4.47 -35.15 25.62
N SER A 736 5.27 -34.84 24.60
CA SER A 736 6.69 -35.17 24.56
C SER A 736 7.46 -34.62 25.76
N GLY A 737 8.24 -35.45 26.47
CA GLY A 737 8.98 -35.08 27.68
C GLY A 737 8.15 -35.00 28.95
N CYS A 738 6.89 -35.44 28.94
CA CYS A 738 6.05 -35.54 30.13
C CYS A 738 6.29 -36.86 30.90
N PRO A 739 6.14 -36.87 32.23
CA PRO A 739 6.18 -38.08 33.07
C PRO A 739 4.86 -38.86 33.00
N ILE A 740 4.35 -39.10 31.79
CA ILE A 740 3.02 -39.68 31.53
C ILE A 740 3.03 -41.21 31.68
N GLU A 741 2.11 -41.74 32.49
CA GLU A 741 2.02 -43.19 32.79
C GLU A 741 1.01 -43.93 31.89
N GLU A 742 -0.09 -43.28 31.52
CA GLU A 742 -1.16 -43.82 30.67
C GLU A 742 -1.55 -42.78 29.59
N LEU A 743 -1.82 -43.24 28.36
CA LEU A 743 -2.19 -42.36 27.24
C LEU A 743 -3.69 -42.37 26.93
N PRO A 744 -4.28 -41.23 26.51
CA PRO A 744 -5.61 -41.21 25.94
C PRO A 744 -5.62 -41.91 24.54
N PRO A 745 -6.72 -42.59 24.17
CA PRO A 745 -6.79 -43.32 22.91
C PRO A 745 -7.02 -42.39 21.70
N TYR A 746 -6.54 -42.88 20.54
CA TYR A 746 -6.86 -42.48 19.16
C TYR A 746 -6.89 -40.97 18.83
N LEU A 747 -5.84 -40.51 18.12
CA LEU A 747 -5.75 -39.18 17.51
C LEU A 747 -5.12 -39.25 16.10
N GLU A 748 -5.24 -38.19 15.30
CA GLU A 748 -4.58 -38.05 13.99
C GLU A 748 -3.06 -37.87 14.18
N VAL A 749 -2.68 -36.95 15.08
CA VAL A 749 -1.29 -36.68 15.49
C VAL A 749 -1.16 -36.90 17.00
N LEU A 750 -0.26 -37.80 17.39
CA LEU A 750 0.12 -38.07 18.77
C LEU A 750 1.65 -38.07 18.89
N SER A 751 2.19 -37.06 19.57
CA SER A 751 3.62 -36.97 19.89
C SER A 751 3.83 -37.22 21.37
N VAL A 752 4.66 -38.21 21.69
CA VAL A 752 4.98 -38.67 23.05
C VAL A 752 6.47 -39.03 23.06
N ASN A 753 7.32 -38.10 22.60
CA ASN A 753 8.76 -38.32 22.50
C ASN A 753 9.44 -38.10 23.87
N ASP A 754 10.55 -38.77 24.16
CA ASP A 754 11.35 -38.62 25.37
C ASP A 754 10.58 -38.87 26.70
N CYS A 755 9.41 -39.51 26.65
CA CYS A 755 8.57 -39.84 27.80
C CYS A 755 9.03 -41.14 28.49
N THR A 756 10.13 -41.07 29.22
CA THR A 756 10.76 -42.26 29.83
C THR A 756 9.92 -42.95 30.92
N SER A 757 8.87 -42.31 31.46
CA SER A 757 7.93 -42.93 32.40
C SER A 757 6.87 -43.83 31.75
N LEU A 758 6.74 -43.81 30.42
CA LEU A 758 5.68 -44.53 29.71
C LEU A 758 6.00 -46.02 29.52
N GLU A 759 5.51 -46.86 30.44
CA GLU A 759 5.63 -48.32 30.31
C GLU A 759 4.52 -48.95 29.44
N LYS A 760 3.30 -48.38 29.49
CA LYS A 760 2.07 -49.02 29.02
C LYS A 760 1.33 -48.18 27.98
N VAL A 761 1.08 -48.77 26.82
CA VAL A 761 0.24 -48.20 25.76
C VAL A 761 -0.81 -49.20 25.35
N SER A 762 -2.08 -48.78 25.45
CA SER A 762 -3.22 -49.54 24.96
C SER A 762 -4.11 -48.60 24.16
N PHE A 763 -4.54 -49.06 23.00
CA PHE A 763 -5.61 -48.43 22.21
C PHE A 763 -6.81 -49.36 22.33
N ALA A 764 -7.91 -48.90 22.93
CA ALA A 764 -9.13 -49.70 23.00
C ALA A 764 -9.67 -49.98 21.59
N ASP A 765 -10.22 -51.17 21.36
CA ASP A 765 -10.72 -51.65 20.05
C ASP A 765 -11.91 -50.85 19.46
N GLN A 766 -12.26 -49.70 20.06
CA GLN A 766 -13.42 -48.88 19.69
C GLN A 766 -13.02 -47.41 19.57
N ASN A 767 -12.54 -47.03 18.37
CA ASN A 767 -12.98 -45.82 17.68
C ASN A 767 -12.47 -45.84 16.23
N LEU A 768 -13.25 -46.47 15.34
CA LEU A 768 -13.14 -46.23 13.91
C LEU A 768 -13.69 -44.82 13.63
N ILE A 769 -12.84 -43.80 13.75
CA ILE A 769 -13.22 -42.45 13.32
C ILE A 769 -13.42 -42.48 11.80
N GLN A 770 -14.69 -42.47 11.40
CA GLN A 770 -15.10 -42.08 10.06
C GLN A 770 -14.70 -40.62 9.85
N CYS A 771 -13.47 -40.38 9.38
CA CYS A 771 -13.09 -39.11 8.75
C CYS A 771 -13.84 -38.96 7.41
N ASP A 772 -15.16 -38.87 7.49
CA ASP A 772 -16.10 -38.74 6.37
C ASP A 772 -16.51 -37.27 6.21
N SER A 773 -15.88 -36.39 7.00
CA SER A 773 -16.03 -34.93 6.94
C SER A 773 -14.76 -34.25 6.43
N LEU A 774 -14.97 -33.40 5.43
CA LEU A 774 -14.11 -32.31 4.95
C LEU A 774 -13.01 -32.66 3.94
N ASP A 775 -13.31 -32.35 2.68
CA ASP A 775 -12.33 -31.69 1.80
C ASP A 775 -12.05 -30.29 2.38
N ASP A 776 -10.90 -30.15 3.03
CA ASP A 776 -10.46 -28.94 3.73
C ASP A 776 -9.21 -28.36 3.06
N GLU A 777 -9.41 -27.46 2.09
CA GLU A 777 -8.40 -26.89 1.21
C GLU A 777 -7.27 -26.10 1.95
N PHE A 778 -7.48 -25.81 3.24
CA PHE A 778 -6.56 -25.03 4.06
C PHE A 778 -5.69 -25.87 5.00
N CYS A 779 -6.10 -27.11 5.33
CA CYS A 779 -5.33 -28.04 6.17
C CYS A 779 -4.25 -28.82 5.38
N LYS A 780 -3.32 -28.10 4.75
CA LYS A 780 -2.41 -28.57 3.67
C LYS A 780 -1.45 -29.74 3.98
N ASN A 781 -1.43 -30.28 5.20
CA ASN A 781 -0.61 -31.43 5.63
C ASN A 781 -1.47 -32.49 6.36
N HIS A 782 -2.04 -33.45 5.63
CA HIS A 782 -2.83 -34.57 6.19
C HIS A 782 -1.96 -35.80 6.49
N ASN A 783 -1.02 -35.69 7.44
CA ASN A 783 -0.14 -36.78 7.85
C ASN A 783 -0.57 -37.38 9.20
N PHE A 784 -0.92 -38.66 9.20
CA PHE A 784 -1.22 -39.42 10.41
C PHE A 784 0.09 -39.75 11.12
N LEU A 785 0.28 -39.23 12.33
CA LEU A 785 1.60 -39.20 12.96
C LEU A 785 1.54 -39.75 14.39
N MET A 786 2.37 -40.74 14.68
CA MET A 786 2.50 -41.34 16.02
C MET A 786 3.97 -41.49 16.38
N ARG A 787 4.46 -40.70 17.34
CA ARG A 787 5.87 -40.68 17.73
C ARG A 787 6.06 -41.04 19.20
N PHE A 788 6.87 -42.06 19.46
CA PHE A 788 7.29 -42.52 20.80
C PHE A 788 8.82 -42.52 20.93
N ARG A 789 9.52 -41.61 20.24
CA ARG A 789 11.00 -41.56 20.22
C ARG A 789 11.56 -41.61 21.65
N ASN A 790 12.62 -42.38 21.88
CA ASN A 790 13.31 -42.53 23.16
C ASN A 790 12.45 -43.02 24.36
N CYS A 791 11.23 -43.55 24.16
CA CYS A 791 10.40 -44.15 25.21
C CYS A 791 10.84 -45.58 25.56
N PHE A 792 12.07 -45.74 26.04
CA PHE A 792 12.74 -47.04 26.17
C PHE A 792 12.13 -48.01 27.20
N ASN A 793 11.23 -47.54 28.08
CA ASN A 793 10.54 -48.37 29.06
C ASN A 793 9.23 -49.01 28.54
N LEU A 794 8.85 -48.75 27.28
CA LEU A 794 7.69 -49.39 26.64
C LEU A 794 7.84 -50.92 26.65
N ASN A 795 6.89 -51.61 27.30
CA ASN A 795 6.89 -53.06 27.33
C ASN A 795 6.47 -53.68 25.98
N GLN A 796 6.71 -54.99 25.82
CA GLN A 796 6.47 -55.70 24.55
C GLN A 796 5.00 -55.68 24.12
N ASP A 797 4.05 -55.70 25.06
CA ASP A 797 2.62 -55.60 24.73
C ASP A 797 2.27 -54.20 24.21
N SER A 798 2.94 -53.16 24.73
CA SER A 798 2.76 -51.78 24.29
C SER A 798 3.31 -51.52 22.90
N THR A 799 4.49 -52.07 22.57
CA THR A 799 5.00 -52.00 21.19
C THR A 799 4.14 -52.83 20.24
N ASN A 800 3.69 -54.03 20.62
CA ASN A 800 2.71 -54.82 19.87
C ASN A 800 1.41 -54.02 19.58
N ASN A 801 0.91 -53.26 20.57
CA ASN A 801 -0.28 -52.42 20.43
C ASN A 801 -0.05 -51.22 19.50
N ILE A 802 1.12 -50.58 19.57
CA ILE A 802 1.52 -49.50 18.65
C ILE A 802 1.58 -50.01 17.21
N GLU A 803 2.23 -51.15 16.97
CA GLU A 803 2.26 -51.80 15.65
C GLU A 803 0.86 -52.18 15.15
N ALA A 804 0.03 -52.78 16.01
CA ALA A 804 -1.31 -53.20 15.64
C ALA A 804 -2.18 -52.01 15.23
N ASN A 805 -2.15 -50.93 16.00
CA ASN A 805 -2.88 -49.69 15.70
C ASN A 805 -2.34 -48.99 14.44
N ALA A 806 -1.02 -48.98 14.20
CA ALA A 806 -0.45 -48.46 12.97
C ALA A 806 -0.94 -49.24 11.74
N MET A 807 -0.89 -50.58 11.79
CA MET A 807 -1.38 -51.44 10.70
C MET A 807 -2.89 -51.32 10.48
N LEU A 808 -3.69 -51.19 11.54
CA LEU A 808 -5.14 -50.93 11.44
C LEU A 808 -5.42 -49.58 10.76
N LYS A 809 -4.67 -48.52 11.12
CA LYS A 809 -4.79 -47.22 10.45
C LYS A 809 -4.43 -47.30 8.97
N ILE A 810 -3.32 -47.95 8.59
CA ILE A 810 -2.96 -48.10 7.16
C ILE A 810 -4.06 -48.85 6.39
N GLY A 811 -4.56 -49.97 6.92
CA GLY A 811 -5.66 -50.72 6.29
C GLY A 811 -6.98 -49.94 6.19
N SER A 812 -7.21 -48.95 7.07
CA SER A 812 -8.34 -48.03 6.99
C SER A 812 -8.12 -46.87 6.00
N LEU A 813 -6.88 -46.39 5.85
CA LEU A 813 -6.51 -45.32 4.92
C LEU A 813 -6.45 -45.82 3.48
N ALA A 814 -5.98 -47.05 3.26
CA ALA A 814 -5.95 -47.71 1.96
C ALA A 814 -7.32 -47.64 1.23
N LYS A 815 -8.42 -47.87 1.96
CA LYS A 815 -9.81 -47.78 1.45
C LYS A 815 -10.29 -46.36 1.12
N LYS A 816 -9.57 -45.32 1.56
CA LYS A 816 -9.85 -43.91 1.27
C LYS A 816 -8.95 -43.39 0.15
N TRP A 817 -7.67 -43.77 0.13
CA TRP A 817 -6.72 -43.45 -0.94
C TRP A 817 -7.16 -44.05 -2.29
N VAL A 818 -7.64 -45.30 -2.31
CA VAL A 818 -8.23 -45.97 -3.49
C VAL A 818 -9.53 -45.31 -3.99
N ALA A 819 -10.11 -44.35 -3.25
CA ALA A 819 -11.43 -43.77 -3.53
C ALA A 819 -11.38 -42.27 -3.90
N ARG A 820 -10.24 -41.76 -4.37
CA ARG A 820 -10.08 -40.39 -4.87
C ARG A 820 -9.74 -40.36 -6.37
N ASP A 821 -10.62 -39.73 -7.15
CA ASP A 821 -10.53 -39.65 -8.62
C ASP A 821 -9.62 -38.50 -9.13
N ASP A 822 -9.22 -37.55 -8.27
CA ASP A 822 -8.50 -36.33 -8.68
C ASP A 822 -7.00 -36.40 -8.39
N TRP A 823 -6.20 -36.50 -9.46
CA TRP A 823 -4.75 -36.80 -9.44
C TRP A 823 -3.89 -35.59 -9.86
N GLN A 824 -4.18 -34.39 -9.36
CA GLN A 824 -3.24 -33.25 -9.45
C GLN A 824 -2.07 -33.45 -8.47
N TYR A 825 -1.09 -34.26 -8.91
CA TYR A 825 0.05 -34.68 -8.11
C TYR A 825 0.91 -33.51 -7.60
N ASN A 826 1.14 -33.49 -6.28
CA ASN A 826 2.06 -32.57 -5.63
C ASN A 826 2.83 -33.33 -4.53
N PRO A 827 4.09 -33.76 -4.79
CA PRO A 827 4.82 -34.67 -3.91
C PRO A 827 5.08 -34.05 -2.52
N ASP A 828 5.22 -32.73 -2.44
CA ASP A 828 5.39 -31.97 -1.20
C ASP A 828 4.21 -32.09 -0.21
N ARG A 829 3.09 -32.71 -0.62
CA ARG A 829 1.81 -32.80 0.12
C ARG A 829 1.13 -34.17 0.06
N ALA A 830 1.86 -35.23 -0.30
CA ALA A 830 1.33 -36.60 -0.28
C ALA A 830 0.81 -36.98 1.13
N GLN A 831 -0.33 -37.67 1.21
CA GLN A 831 -0.89 -38.15 2.47
C GLN A 831 -0.10 -39.37 2.95
N SER A 832 0.47 -39.31 4.16
CA SER A 832 1.25 -40.40 4.73
C SER A 832 0.81 -40.80 6.14
N LEU A 833 1.12 -42.03 6.52
CA LEU A 833 1.15 -42.49 7.90
C LEU A 833 2.60 -42.72 8.34
N ILE A 834 2.96 -42.14 9.47
CA ILE A 834 4.28 -42.20 10.08
C ILE A 834 4.12 -42.65 11.54
N CYS A 835 4.56 -43.85 11.86
CA CYS A 835 4.63 -44.36 13.22
C CYS A 835 6.10 -44.67 13.60
N CYS A 836 6.58 -44.20 14.74
CA CYS A 836 7.95 -44.41 15.21
C CYS A 836 7.98 -44.73 16.71
N PHE A 837 8.72 -45.78 17.10
CA PHE A 837 8.93 -46.20 18.49
C PHE A 837 10.31 -46.86 18.66
N PRO A 838 10.86 -46.98 19.88
CA PRO A 838 12.20 -47.54 20.09
C PRO A 838 12.20 -49.06 19.91
N GLY A 839 13.27 -49.61 19.34
CA GLY A 839 13.42 -51.06 19.15
C GLY A 839 14.26 -51.41 17.93
N ASN A 840 14.82 -52.63 17.96
CA ASN A 840 15.74 -53.13 16.93
C ASN A 840 15.20 -54.33 16.14
N LYS A 841 13.91 -54.66 16.23
CA LYS A 841 13.28 -55.83 15.59
C LYS A 841 12.06 -55.43 14.77
N ILE A 842 11.79 -56.22 13.74
CA ILE A 842 10.54 -56.18 12.97
C ILE A 842 9.64 -57.34 13.42
N SER A 843 8.35 -57.07 13.53
CA SER A 843 7.36 -58.03 13.99
C SER A 843 6.91 -58.97 12.87
N ALA A 844 7.45 -60.19 12.90
CA ALA A 844 7.15 -61.26 11.94
C ALA A 844 5.65 -61.62 11.86
N ASN A 845 4.86 -61.30 12.90
CA ASN A 845 3.40 -61.48 12.92
C ASN A 845 2.66 -60.46 12.06
N LYS A 846 3.24 -59.27 11.85
CA LYS A 846 2.69 -58.20 10.99
C LYS A 846 3.37 -58.19 9.62
N PHE A 847 4.70 -58.25 9.58
CA PHE A 847 5.53 -58.20 8.37
C PHE A 847 6.13 -59.58 8.09
N LYS A 848 5.38 -60.40 7.34
CA LYS A 848 5.81 -61.78 6.97
C LYS A 848 7.02 -61.79 6.04
N CYS A 849 7.13 -60.79 5.17
CA CYS A 849 8.27 -60.58 4.29
C CYS A 849 9.20 -59.56 4.96
N GLN A 850 10.40 -59.99 5.35
CA GLN A 850 11.39 -59.17 6.05
C GLN A 850 12.83 -59.59 5.71
N SER A 851 13.76 -58.66 5.85
CA SER A 851 15.16 -58.75 5.44
C SER A 851 16.09 -58.14 6.51
N MET A 852 17.34 -58.59 6.53
CA MET A 852 18.42 -58.11 7.42
C MET A 852 19.32 -57.09 6.69
N ASN A 853 18.79 -56.47 5.64
CA ASN A 853 19.44 -55.49 4.77
C ASN A 853 18.48 -54.31 4.53
N SER A 854 18.93 -53.30 3.77
CA SER A 854 18.12 -52.20 3.25
C SER A 854 17.20 -52.58 2.07
N SER A 855 17.16 -53.85 1.64
CA SER A 855 16.36 -54.30 0.49
C SER A 855 15.69 -55.66 0.71
N LEU A 856 14.56 -55.87 0.00
CA LEU A 856 13.69 -57.04 0.13
C LEU A 856 12.94 -57.31 -1.19
N SER A 857 12.83 -58.58 -1.58
CA SER A 857 11.91 -59.04 -2.63
C SER A 857 10.80 -59.90 -2.03
N LEU A 858 9.58 -59.80 -2.59
CA LEU A 858 8.42 -60.60 -2.20
C LEU A 858 7.58 -61.01 -3.42
N LYS A 859 6.78 -62.06 -3.26
CA LYS A 859 5.77 -62.47 -4.25
C LYS A 859 4.42 -61.86 -3.90
N ILE A 860 3.73 -61.34 -4.91
CA ILE A 860 2.37 -60.81 -4.84
C ILE A 860 1.39 -61.97 -5.00
N ALA A 861 0.29 -61.96 -4.25
CA ALA A 861 -0.75 -62.98 -4.37
C ALA A 861 -1.56 -62.78 -5.66
N PRO A 862 -1.85 -63.81 -6.47
CA PRO A 862 -2.54 -63.63 -7.76
C PRO A 862 -3.93 -63.00 -7.61
N ASN A 863 -4.34 -62.18 -8.59
CA ASN A 863 -5.59 -61.41 -8.54
C ASN A 863 -6.88 -62.22 -8.81
N GLY A 864 -6.78 -63.53 -9.05
CA GLY A 864 -7.92 -64.47 -9.11
C GLY A 864 -8.97 -64.23 -10.21
N GLY A 865 -8.84 -63.17 -11.01
CA GLY A 865 -9.81 -62.77 -12.04
C GLY A 865 -11.00 -61.93 -11.53
N SER A 866 -10.95 -61.38 -10.31
CA SER A 866 -12.10 -60.72 -9.66
C SER A 866 -11.99 -59.19 -9.59
N GLY A 867 -12.13 -58.52 -10.72
CA GLY A 867 -12.21 -57.05 -10.81
C GLY A 867 -10.87 -56.32 -10.73
N SER A 868 -10.91 -54.98 -10.71
CA SER A 868 -9.74 -54.15 -10.44
C SER A 868 -9.42 -54.13 -8.95
N ARG A 869 -8.13 -54.23 -8.63
CA ARG A 869 -7.60 -54.36 -7.28
C ARG A 869 -6.42 -53.40 -7.13
N PHE A 870 -6.21 -52.90 -5.92
CA PHE A 870 -5.08 -52.04 -5.57
C PHE A 870 -4.20 -52.75 -4.54
N LEU A 871 -2.89 -52.62 -4.74
CA LEU A 871 -1.86 -53.00 -3.79
C LEU A 871 -1.53 -51.77 -2.96
N VAL A 872 -1.61 -51.88 -1.63
CA VAL A 872 -1.18 -50.80 -0.72
C VAL A 872 -0.08 -51.30 0.19
N PHE A 873 1.12 -50.74 0.02
CA PHE A 873 2.30 -51.19 0.73
C PHE A 873 2.45 -50.48 2.08
N ALA A 874 2.57 -51.27 3.15
CA ALA A 874 3.03 -50.83 4.45
C ALA A 874 4.45 -51.36 4.67
N ILE A 875 5.35 -50.49 5.13
CA ILE A 875 6.76 -50.82 5.32
C ILE A 875 7.16 -50.66 6.78
N SER A 876 8.05 -51.52 7.26
CA SER A 876 8.65 -51.48 8.58
C SER A 876 10.16 -51.41 8.43
N LEU A 877 10.80 -50.37 8.95
CA LEU A 877 12.24 -50.15 8.87
C LEU A 877 12.84 -50.08 10.27
N VAL A 878 14.06 -50.60 10.44
CA VAL A 878 14.88 -50.42 11.64
C VAL A 878 16.16 -49.70 11.24
N ALA A 879 16.52 -48.65 11.97
CA ALA A 879 17.77 -47.91 11.79
C ALA A 879 18.39 -47.56 13.16
N ASP A 880 19.73 -47.58 13.21
CA ASP A 880 20.47 -46.87 14.25
C ASP A 880 20.49 -45.37 13.88
N LEU A 881 20.16 -44.54 14.87
CA LEU A 881 20.12 -43.09 14.76
C LEU A 881 20.99 -42.41 15.84
N THR A 882 21.70 -43.18 16.65
CA THR A 882 22.53 -42.71 17.78
C THR A 882 23.66 -41.77 17.33
N HIS A 883 24.16 -41.98 16.12
CA HIS A 883 25.23 -41.21 15.50
C HIS A 883 24.74 -40.07 14.58
N SER A 884 23.43 -39.81 14.48
CA SER A 884 22.95 -38.64 13.75
C SER A 884 23.26 -37.35 14.51
N LEU A 885 23.93 -36.40 13.86
CA LEU A 885 24.14 -35.05 14.39
C LEU A 885 22.83 -34.24 14.40
N GLU A 886 22.84 -33.16 15.17
CA GLU A 886 21.64 -32.54 15.73
C GLU A 886 20.82 -31.72 14.70
N PHE A 887 19.70 -32.31 14.26
CA PHE A 887 18.66 -31.72 13.37
C PHE A 887 19.14 -31.37 11.93
N GLN A 888 18.29 -31.10 10.92
CA GLN A 888 16.82 -31.16 10.83
C GLN A 888 16.35 -32.26 9.84
N LEU A 889 15.84 -33.34 10.41
CA LEU A 889 14.85 -34.27 9.84
C LEU A 889 15.14 -34.95 8.50
N SER A 890 15.16 -36.27 8.58
CA SER A 890 15.34 -37.16 7.45
C SER A 890 14.10 -37.29 6.54
N GLU A 891 14.34 -37.92 5.40
CA GLU A 891 13.33 -38.38 4.44
C GLU A 891 13.53 -39.88 4.20
N CYS A 892 12.45 -40.65 4.33
CA CYS A 892 12.46 -42.06 3.97
C CYS A 892 12.13 -42.20 2.49
N ILE A 893 13.10 -42.63 1.70
CA ILE A 893 12.94 -42.93 0.28
C ILE A 893 12.72 -44.44 0.15
N CYS A 894 11.61 -44.83 -0.45
CA CYS A 894 11.30 -46.20 -0.82
C CYS A 894 11.27 -46.28 -2.35
N GLU A 895 12.30 -46.90 -2.94
CA GLU A 895 12.31 -47.22 -4.37
C GLU A 895 11.87 -48.68 -4.54
N TYR A 896 10.95 -48.94 -5.48
CA TYR A 896 10.40 -50.27 -5.66
C TYR A 896 10.02 -50.58 -7.10
N GLN A 897 10.17 -51.84 -7.46
CA GLN A 897 9.98 -52.37 -8.82
C GLN A 897 8.94 -53.49 -8.76
N LEU A 898 7.89 -53.38 -9.60
CA LEU A 898 6.83 -54.38 -9.73
C LEU A 898 6.93 -55.08 -11.09
N THR A 899 6.88 -56.41 -11.07
CA THR A 899 7.09 -57.25 -12.26
C THR A 899 5.84 -58.09 -12.54
N ALA A 900 5.29 -57.97 -13.76
CA ALA A 900 4.12 -58.72 -14.20
C ALA A 900 4.49 -59.99 -14.97
N ALA A 901 3.57 -60.96 -14.95
CA ALA A 901 3.75 -62.24 -15.64
C ALA A 901 4.08 -62.05 -17.13
N GLY A 902 5.15 -62.70 -17.60
CA GLY A 902 5.58 -62.66 -19.00
C GLY A 902 4.63 -63.44 -19.91
N GLY A 903 3.47 -62.83 -20.26
CA GLY A 903 2.58 -63.33 -21.30
C GLY A 903 3.37 -63.59 -22.59
N GLY A 904 3.19 -64.77 -23.18
CA GLY A 904 4.11 -65.37 -24.17
C GLY A 904 4.20 -64.69 -25.53
N ASN A 905 4.67 -63.45 -25.58
CA ASN A 905 5.15 -62.72 -26.76
C ASN A 905 5.99 -61.48 -26.33
N GLY A 906 7.11 -61.72 -25.64
CA GLY A 906 8.22 -60.75 -25.57
C GLY A 906 8.02 -59.44 -24.79
N GLY A 907 7.01 -59.35 -23.91
CA GLY A 907 6.66 -58.11 -23.20
C GLY A 907 6.31 -58.31 -21.72
N GLY A 908 7.24 -58.85 -20.93
CA GLY A 908 7.09 -58.86 -19.47
C GLY A 908 7.22 -57.44 -18.91
N GLY A 909 6.10 -56.85 -18.49
CA GLY A 909 6.06 -55.49 -17.97
C GLY A 909 6.77 -55.38 -16.62
N CYS A 910 7.66 -54.39 -16.49
CA CYS A 910 8.38 -54.09 -15.27
C CYS A 910 8.30 -52.57 -15.02
N GLU A 911 7.71 -52.17 -13.90
CA GLU A 911 7.41 -50.77 -13.59
C GLU A 911 8.14 -50.35 -12.31
N ASN A 912 8.83 -49.21 -12.37
CA ASN A 912 9.59 -48.63 -11.26
C ASN A 912 8.80 -47.49 -10.61
N PHE A 913 8.80 -47.47 -9.29
CA PHE A 913 8.11 -46.49 -8.45
C PHE A 913 9.07 -45.97 -7.37
N ARG A 914 8.82 -44.75 -6.90
CA ARG A 914 9.56 -44.11 -5.81
C ARG A 914 8.55 -43.36 -4.94
N SER A 915 8.64 -43.54 -3.63
CA SER A 915 7.83 -42.82 -2.65
C SER A 915 8.74 -42.16 -1.62
N GLU A 916 8.47 -40.88 -1.34
CA GLU A 916 9.26 -40.04 -0.43
C GLU A 916 8.40 -39.66 0.78
N ILE A 917 8.78 -40.16 1.96
CA ILE A 917 8.04 -39.94 3.22
C ILE A 917 8.88 -39.03 4.11
N SER A 918 8.58 -37.74 4.04
CA SER A 918 9.33 -36.69 4.74
C SER A 918 8.88 -36.56 6.21
N PHE A 919 9.81 -36.68 7.16
CA PHE A 919 9.49 -36.73 8.61
C PHE A 919 9.15 -35.36 9.24
N ARG A 920 8.77 -34.35 8.45
CA ARG A 920 8.64 -32.92 8.81
C ARG A 920 8.04 -32.72 10.21
N SER A 921 8.76 -31.98 11.05
CA SER A 921 8.42 -31.61 12.42
C SER A 921 8.57 -30.12 12.54
N PHE A 922 7.63 -29.51 13.25
CA PHE A 922 7.73 -28.12 13.63
C PHE A 922 8.43 -28.05 14.99
N TYR A 923 9.39 -27.13 15.08
CA TYR A 923 10.14 -26.74 16.28
C TYR A 923 11.23 -27.69 16.81
N GLU A 924 12.31 -27.02 17.25
CA GLU A 924 13.63 -27.53 17.65
C GLU A 924 14.36 -28.33 16.53
N PRO A 925 15.71 -28.25 16.41
CA PRO A 925 16.80 -29.12 17.07
C PRO A 925 17.00 -32.13 17.29
N VAL A 926 16.44 -33.14 16.51
CA VAL A 926 15.79 -34.38 17.03
C VAL A 926 16.76 -35.55 17.24
N LYS A 927 17.53 -35.54 18.34
CA LYS A 927 18.49 -36.60 18.68
C LYS A 927 17.81 -37.87 19.16
N TYR A 928 17.99 -38.95 18.40
CA TYR A 928 17.65 -40.32 18.80
C TYR A 928 18.83 -40.91 19.60
N MET A 929 18.53 -41.78 20.57
CA MET A 929 19.56 -42.30 21.50
C MET A 929 19.89 -43.80 21.33
N ASP A 930 19.15 -44.51 20.48
CA ASP A 930 19.32 -45.95 20.18
C ASP A 930 18.51 -46.31 18.90
N TYR A 931 18.49 -47.59 18.51
CA TYR A 931 17.65 -48.15 17.45
C TYR A 931 16.17 -47.79 17.57
N HIS A 932 15.56 -47.43 16.44
CA HIS A 932 14.13 -47.17 16.34
C HIS A 932 13.48 -47.94 15.19
N VAL A 933 12.23 -48.36 15.41
CA VAL A 933 11.34 -48.97 14.42
C VAL A 933 10.44 -47.88 13.82
N PHE A 934 10.35 -47.85 12.49
CA PHE A 934 9.49 -46.97 11.73
C PHE A 934 8.48 -47.81 10.95
N ILE A 935 7.18 -47.60 11.16
CA ILE A 935 6.10 -48.16 10.34
C ILE A 935 5.50 -47.04 9.51
N LEU A 936 5.60 -47.17 8.18
CA LEU A 936 5.33 -46.11 7.21
C LEU A 936 4.41 -46.62 6.08
N SER A 937 3.62 -45.70 5.52
CA SER A 937 2.90 -45.90 4.25
C SER A 937 2.49 -44.53 3.69
N SER A 938 2.34 -44.40 2.38
CA SER A 938 1.92 -43.16 1.70
C SER A 938 0.88 -43.46 0.62
N ILE A 939 0.11 -42.45 0.22
CA ILE A 939 -0.77 -42.52 -0.95
C ILE A 939 -0.01 -42.91 -2.23
N ASP A 940 1.26 -42.51 -2.36
CA ASP A 940 2.15 -42.90 -3.48
C ASP A 940 2.61 -44.38 -3.42
N MET A 941 2.16 -45.12 -2.39
CA MET A 941 2.36 -46.57 -2.24
C MET A 941 1.07 -47.35 -2.50
N VAL A 942 0.09 -46.73 -3.17
CA VAL A 942 -1.19 -47.29 -3.62
C VAL A 942 -1.15 -47.47 -5.12
N ILE A 943 -0.95 -48.70 -5.59
CA ILE A 943 -0.75 -49.01 -7.01
C ILE A 943 -1.89 -49.92 -7.52
N GLU A 944 -2.45 -49.61 -8.69
CA GLU A 944 -3.40 -50.50 -9.37
C GLU A 944 -2.68 -51.79 -9.81
N ASP A 945 -3.26 -52.94 -9.46
CA ASP A 945 -2.68 -54.25 -9.73
C ASP A 945 -2.92 -54.70 -11.18
N LYS A 946 -1.87 -54.61 -11.98
CA LYS A 946 -1.85 -55.05 -13.39
C LYS A 946 -1.60 -56.55 -13.56
N ASN A 947 -1.83 -57.35 -12.51
CA ASN A 947 -1.40 -58.74 -12.35
C ASN A 947 0.11 -58.86 -12.16
N TYR A 948 0.64 -58.11 -11.19
CA TYR A 948 2.03 -58.24 -10.78
C TYR A 948 2.24 -59.56 -10.00
N GLU A 949 3.36 -60.25 -10.25
CA GLU A 949 3.73 -61.51 -9.57
C GLU A 949 4.80 -61.30 -8.49
N GLU A 950 5.72 -60.35 -8.70
CA GLU A 950 6.84 -60.08 -7.80
C GLU A 950 7.05 -58.58 -7.60
N ALA A 951 7.56 -58.22 -6.42
CA ALA A 951 7.93 -56.86 -6.05
C ALA A 951 9.28 -56.86 -5.35
N THR A 952 10.17 -55.93 -5.73
CA THR A 952 11.47 -55.70 -5.08
C THR A 952 11.54 -54.26 -4.57
N PHE A 953 12.06 -54.08 -3.35
CA PHE A 953 12.12 -52.81 -2.64
C PHE A 953 13.55 -52.52 -2.18
N GLU A 954 13.94 -51.26 -2.22
CA GLU A 954 15.15 -50.72 -1.60
C GLU A 954 14.82 -49.45 -0.80
N PHE A 955 15.41 -49.36 0.40
CA PHE A 955 15.03 -48.38 1.42
C PHE A 955 16.23 -47.54 1.87
N TYR A 956 16.07 -46.22 1.76
CA TYR A 956 17.07 -45.25 2.17
C TYR A 956 16.47 -44.25 3.17
N ILE A 957 17.22 -43.90 4.21
CA ILE A 957 16.85 -42.80 5.12
C ILE A 957 17.87 -41.66 4.88
N LYS A 958 17.45 -40.65 4.12
CA LYS A 958 18.28 -39.50 3.74
C LYS A 958 18.31 -38.48 4.86
N ASN A 959 19.49 -37.98 5.26
CA ASN A 959 19.62 -36.89 6.23
C ASN A 959 20.12 -35.61 5.56
N PHE A 960 19.46 -34.48 5.84
CA PHE A 960 19.82 -33.17 5.31
C PHE A 960 20.76 -32.43 6.26
N HIS A 961 21.89 -31.93 5.73
CA HIS A 961 22.81 -31.06 6.44
C HIS A 961 22.70 -29.63 5.91
N PHE A 962 22.63 -28.66 6.83
CA PHE A 962 22.82 -27.24 6.57
C PHE A 962 24.01 -26.75 7.41
N ASP A 963 25.22 -26.92 6.89
CA ASP A 963 26.39 -26.20 7.38
C ASP A 963 26.50 -24.86 6.63
N GLU A 964 26.88 -23.77 7.31
CA GLU A 964 26.98 -22.44 6.68
C GLU A 964 28.19 -22.33 5.73
N ASP A 965 29.17 -23.22 5.84
CA ASP A 965 30.43 -23.24 5.06
C ASP A 965 30.48 -24.38 4.02
N ASN A 966 29.67 -24.25 2.96
CA ASN A 966 29.78 -24.92 1.64
C ASN A 966 29.72 -26.46 1.52
N ASP A 967 29.12 -26.90 0.41
CA ASP A 967 29.02 -28.29 -0.08
C ASP A 967 28.19 -29.26 0.81
N GLY A 968 26.87 -29.06 0.80
CA GLY A 968 25.88 -29.85 1.55
C GLY A 968 25.72 -31.29 1.04
N GLY A 969 26.71 -32.15 1.34
CA GLY A 969 26.72 -33.56 0.95
C GLY A 969 25.60 -34.38 1.62
N GLU A 970 24.81 -35.09 0.80
CA GLU A 970 23.75 -35.98 1.26
C GLU A 970 24.32 -37.16 2.06
N LYS A 971 23.88 -37.33 3.33
CA LYS A 971 24.27 -38.48 4.15
C LYS A 971 23.11 -39.44 4.29
N TYR A 972 23.30 -40.67 3.84
CA TYR A 972 22.32 -41.74 3.94
C TYR A 972 22.56 -42.56 5.20
N ILE A 973 21.52 -42.67 6.03
CA ILE A 973 21.48 -43.50 7.23
C ILE A 973 21.15 -44.93 6.80
N LYS A 974 21.94 -45.88 7.31
CA LYS A 974 21.79 -47.31 6.99
C LYS A 974 20.51 -47.87 7.61
N VAL A 975 19.62 -48.38 6.76
CA VAL A 975 18.54 -49.30 7.18
C VAL A 975 19.16 -50.66 7.51
N GLU A 976 19.00 -51.10 8.76
CA GLU A 976 19.53 -52.37 9.26
C GLU A 976 18.60 -53.55 8.99
N ARG A 977 17.29 -53.30 9.02
CA ARG A 977 16.25 -54.30 8.73
C ARG A 977 15.11 -53.61 8.01
N CYS A 978 14.51 -54.29 7.04
CA CYS A 978 13.29 -53.85 6.40
C CYS A 978 12.27 -54.99 6.32
N GLY A 979 10.99 -54.63 6.25
CA GLY A 979 9.88 -55.57 6.12
C GLY A 979 8.71 -54.91 5.43
N VAL A 980 7.96 -55.68 4.65
CA VAL A 980 6.85 -55.18 3.83
C VAL A 980 5.61 -56.04 4.04
N HIS A 981 4.47 -55.37 4.13
CA HIS A 981 3.14 -55.97 4.15
C HIS A 981 2.33 -55.38 3.00
N VAL A 982 1.71 -56.25 2.20
CA VAL A 982 0.84 -55.85 1.09
C VAL A 982 -0.61 -55.96 1.55
N PHE A 983 -1.30 -54.82 1.67
CA PHE A 983 -2.75 -54.80 1.75
C PHE A 983 -3.32 -54.93 0.34
N TYR A 984 -4.34 -55.77 0.19
CA TYR A 984 -5.08 -55.96 -1.05
C TYR A 984 -6.45 -55.28 -0.88
N VAL A 985 -6.78 -54.34 -1.76
CA VAL A 985 -8.01 -53.55 -1.68
C VAL A 985 -8.73 -53.58 -3.02
N ASP A 986 -9.90 -54.21 -3.05
CA ASP A 986 -10.73 -54.29 -4.25
C ASP A 986 -11.34 -52.92 -4.57
N ALA A 987 -11.43 -52.57 -5.86
CA ALA A 987 -12.18 -51.40 -6.29
C ALA A 987 -13.67 -51.58 -5.96
N LYS A 988 -14.31 -50.54 -5.43
CA LYS A 988 -15.75 -50.59 -5.11
C LYS A 988 -16.56 -50.79 -6.39
N SER A 989 -17.31 -51.90 -6.48
CA SER A 989 -18.29 -52.05 -7.55
C SER A 989 -19.40 -50.98 -7.42
N ASP A 990 -19.81 -50.37 -8.53
CA ASP A 990 -20.74 -49.22 -8.59
C ASP A 990 -22.10 -49.42 -7.87
N LYS A 991 -22.47 -50.66 -7.57
CA LYS A 991 -23.75 -51.02 -6.96
C LYS A 991 -23.90 -50.47 -5.52
N ASP A 992 -22.84 -50.56 -4.72
CA ASP A 992 -22.83 -50.04 -3.34
C ASP A 992 -22.87 -48.50 -3.29
N ALA A 993 -22.31 -47.85 -4.32
CA ALA A 993 -22.33 -46.39 -4.44
C ALA A 993 -23.71 -45.85 -4.83
N THR A 994 -24.50 -46.62 -5.61
CA THR A 994 -25.84 -46.20 -6.04
C THR A 994 -26.87 -46.30 -4.93
N GLU A 995 -26.92 -47.39 -4.15
CA GLU A 995 -27.93 -47.52 -3.07
C GLU A 995 -27.77 -46.44 -1.99
N LYS A 996 -26.53 -46.13 -1.57
CA LYS A 996 -26.29 -45.06 -0.59
C LYS A 996 -26.58 -43.65 -1.14
N ARG A 997 -26.32 -43.39 -2.43
CA ARG A 997 -26.70 -42.12 -3.08
C ARG A 997 -28.22 -41.95 -3.23
N VAL A 998 -28.96 -43.04 -3.44
CA VAL A 998 -30.44 -43.01 -3.50
C VAL A 998 -31.07 -42.83 -2.12
N ALA A 999 -30.55 -43.50 -1.08
CA ALA A 999 -31.05 -43.37 0.29
C ALA A 999 -30.83 -41.97 0.90
N GLY A 1000 -29.72 -41.31 0.59
CA GLY A 1000 -29.38 -39.98 1.15
C GLY A 1000 -30.25 -38.82 0.64
N ASN A 1001 -30.84 -38.93 -0.55
CA ASN A 1001 -31.43 -37.79 -1.28
C ASN A 1001 -32.98 -37.68 -1.19
N LYS A 1002 -33.61 -38.29 -0.17
CA LYS A 1002 -35.07 -38.12 0.09
C LYS A 1002 -35.41 -37.73 1.53
N ARG A 1003 -34.98 -36.53 1.93
CA ARG A 1003 -35.60 -35.74 3.03
C ARG A 1003 -35.66 -34.24 2.70
N SER A 1004 -36.34 -33.89 1.61
CA SER A 1004 -36.96 -32.56 1.49
C SER A 1004 -38.27 -32.53 2.25
N PHE A 1005 -38.62 -31.38 2.85
CA PHE A 1005 -39.91 -31.19 3.52
C PHE A 1005 -41.05 -31.03 2.49
N SER A 1006 -42.23 -31.56 2.85
CA SER A 1006 -43.52 -31.15 2.30
C SER A 1006 -44.49 -30.96 3.47
N HIS A 1007 -45.20 -29.84 3.48
CA HIS A 1007 -46.31 -29.57 4.41
C HIS A 1007 -47.66 -29.78 3.70
N ASP A 1008 -48.75 -29.52 4.43
CA ASP A 1008 -50.15 -29.85 4.09
C ASP A 1008 -50.40 -31.37 4.21
N GLY A 1009 -51.41 -31.90 4.91
CA GLY A 1009 -52.85 -31.61 4.93
C GLY A 1009 -53.54 -32.94 4.53
N GLU A 1010 -54.58 -33.48 5.16
CA GLU A 1010 -55.59 -32.93 6.08
C GLU A 1010 -55.97 -33.94 7.21
N GLU A 1011 -57.13 -33.70 7.84
CA GLU A 1011 -57.83 -34.33 8.95
C GLU A 1011 -57.72 -35.87 9.17
N GLY A 1012 -57.75 -36.26 10.45
CA GLY A 1012 -57.92 -37.64 10.92
C GLY A 1012 -58.23 -37.72 12.41
N ASP A 1013 -59.51 -37.88 12.78
CA ASP A 1013 -60.01 -37.91 14.17
C ASP A 1013 -59.51 -39.12 14.98
N GLY A 1014 -59.41 -38.99 16.31
CA GLY A 1014 -59.22 -40.14 17.20
C GLY A 1014 -58.48 -39.95 18.53
N GLY A 1015 -59.15 -39.41 19.55
CA GLY A 1015 -59.00 -39.93 20.92
C GLY A 1015 -58.06 -39.23 21.92
N LEU A 1016 -58.64 -38.80 23.06
CA LEU A 1016 -57.90 -38.30 24.22
C LEU A 1016 -57.12 -39.41 24.95
N LYS A 1017 -55.96 -39.05 25.52
CA LYS A 1017 -55.72 -39.22 26.97
C LYS A 1017 -54.58 -38.36 27.51
N ARG A 1018 -54.87 -37.64 28.61
CA ARG A 1018 -53.86 -37.07 29.53
C ARG A 1018 -53.15 -38.21 30.27
N LEU A 1019 -51.90 -38.02 30.67
CA LEU A 1019 -51.52 -37.95 32.11
C LEU A 1019 -50.02 -37.65 32.32
N LYS A 1020 -49.78 -36.59 33.10
CA LYS A 1020 -48.53 -36.23 33.83
C LYS A 1020 -47.22 -36.24 33.03
#